data_AF-A0A7W1E7W0-F1
#
_entry.id   AF-A0A7W1E7W0-F1
#
_cell.length_a   1.000
_cell.length_b   1.000
_cell.length_c   1.000
_cell.angle_alpha   90.00
_cell.angle_beta   90.00
_cell.angle_gamma   90.00
#
_symmetry.space_group_name_H-M   'P 1'
#
loop_
_entity.id
_entity.type
_entity.pdbx_description
1 polymer ?
#
loop_
_entity_poly.entity_id
_entity_poly.type
_entity_poly.pdbx_seq_one_letter_code
_entity_poly.pdbx_strand_id
1 'polypeptide(L)'
;MSNPVIRDYWLLPLLGKRLSEQDIRRIVESANGRSIWEAATDADILSDDDIERIVADGAQVSRATALFVSPQASKIFPERLARQFCVVPLSVTESVVEIATANPFDFDCERTLAFTTGRRIRMCVAAPRRIADKIELLYSAAQRVAELVVESHGPDSGRDIDVTTLDYGAAAVERPVVNLVDHILREGVTSGASDIHLEQGETGIAVRYRVDGILREAMVLPRAVGVPLVSRIKIMGQLDIADRLRPQGGRARTQVGQDVVDLRISTLPAAHGEKVVIRILDPRKSSQSLETLGLGHQEKSALQRLLEIKEGLILVTGPTGSGKTTTLYAALRQLKERGVNIVTVEDPVEYRIPGIVQVQINEKAGLTFASALRSILRQDPDVVLIGEIRDRETAAMAIQASLTGHLVFATLHTIDACSSIVRLTDLGVDPAKLGTALKGIVAQRLVRRLCKRCRMVAPGGIPERLVELVSSESMVQMAVGCAVCRHSGFDGRTTAMEVVLTGPDMEHAIATGAGHERLVQLARTAGSLSLWESGVAQMLSGETSPDELLRVLEPGDTPPEAQFGEDSAPLPVPSFEGVHMEPGKPTYDSLDEILNQIDRMTKIVPGVVDVYVLRIIAGNAQVLVLQRSQDTRCPGAWETVHGNLNDDERPEDGALRELREETGLRPERLYNVTVQPFYLHTMGTVQLAIVFAAFVGAGDVVLGDEHQNFEWLSPDAAAARFAWPREREALSQILQLIPGGDAGPVDDVLRVPLAR
;
A
#
# COMPACT_ATOMS: atom_id res chain seq x y z
N MET A 1 -25.74 -31.90 -24.66
CA MET A 1 -25.01 -30.88 -23.88
C MET A 1 -23.62 -31.43 -23.62
N SER A 2 -22.64 -30.95 -24.38
CA SER A 2 -21.26 -31.40 -24.31
C SER A 2 -20.65 -30.91 -23.00
N ASN A 3 -20.18 -31.83 -22.14
CA ASN A 3 -19.46 -31.48 -20.92
C ASN A 3 -18.22 -30.64 -21.30
N PRO A 4 -17.93 -29.50 -20.64
CA PRO A 4 -16.74 -28.73 -20.96
C PRO A 4 -15.50 -29.60 -20.71
N VAL A 5 -14.73 -29.85 -21.77
CA VAL A 5 -13.46 -30.58 -21.68
C VAL A 5 -12.48 -29.70 -20.91
N ILE A 6 -12.16 -30.07 -19.66
CA ILE A 6 -11.12 -29.40 -18.88
C ILE A 6 -9.79 -29.61 -19.62
N ARG A 7 -9.11 -28.51 -19.95
CA ARG A 7 -7.98 -28.50 -20.90
C ARG A 7 -6.70 -29.14 -20.36
N ASP A 8 -6.59 -29.30 -19.05
CA ASP A 8 -5.39 -29.78 -18.36
C ASP A 8 -5.60 -31.05 -17.54
N TYR A 9 -6.56 -31.91 -17.93
CA TYR A 9 -6.74 -33.25 -17.32
C TYR A 9 -5.47 -34.12 -17.33
N TRP A 10 -4.53 -33.85 -18.25
CA TRP A 10 -3.22 -34.50 -18.30
C TRP A 10 -2.39 -34.28 -17.03
N LEU A 11 -2.74 -33.29 -16.20
CA LEU A 11 -2.08 -32.97 -14.94
C LEU A 11 -2.45 -33.98 -13.83
N LEU A 12 -3.66 -34.55 -13.83
CA LEU A 12 -4.13 -35.44 -12.76
C LEU A 12 -3.24 -36.68 -12.54
N PRO A 13 -2.76 -37.40 -13.58
CA PRO A 13 -1.83 -38.52 -13.39
C PRO A 13 -0.47 -38.11 -12.81
N LEU A 14 -0.05 -36.86 -13.00
CA LEU A 14 1.19 -36.34 -12.42
C LEU A 14 0.98 -35.97 -10.95
N LEU A 15 -0.12 -35.29 -10.64
CA LEU A 15 -0.51 -34.97 -9.27
C LEU A 15 -0.77 -36.22 -8.44
N GLY A 16 -1.40 -37.25 -9.02
CA GLY A 16 -1.69 -38.49 -8.31
C GLY A 16 -0.49 -39.36 -7.94
N LYS A 17 0.71 -39.02 -8.41
CA LYS A 17 1.96 -39.60 -7.91
C LYS A 17 2.44 -38.98 -6.59
N ARG A 18 1.87 -37.83 -6.21
CA ARG A 18 2.30 -37.00 -5.08
C ARG A 18 1.17 -36.66 -4.09
N LEU A 19 -0.08 -36.75 -4.52
CA LEU A 19 -1.27 -36.46 -3.73
C LEU A 19 -2.11 -37.71 -3.43
N SER A 20 -2.88 -37.67 -2.34
CA SER A 20 -3.82 -38.74 -1.98
C SER A 20 -5.02 -38.79 -2.94
N GLU A 21 -5.69 -39.95 -3.04
CA GLU A 21 -6.94 -40.06 -3.82
C GLU A 21 -8.02 -39.08 -3.33
N GLN A 22 -8.03 -38.75 -2.04
CA GLN A 22 -8.98 -37.82 -1.46
C GLN A 22 -8.73 -36.38 -1.92
N ASP A 23 -7.46 -35.96 -1.99
CA ASP A 23 -7.09 -34.62 -2.47
C ASP A 23 -7.32 -34.48 -3.97
N ILE A 24 -7.04 -35.53 -4.75
CA ILE A 24 -7.36 -35.54 -6.18
C ILE A 24 -8.87 -35.38 -6.41
N ARG A 25 -9.70 -36.09 -5.63
CA ARG A 25 -11.17 -35.94 -5.71
C ARG A 25 -11.59 -34.51 -5.38
N ARG A 26 -11.02 -33.91 -4.33
CA ARG A 26 -11.28 -32.51 -3.97
C ARG A 26 -10.91 -31.54 -5.10
N ILE A 27 -9.77 -31.72 -5.75
CA ILE A 27 -9.33 -30.89 -6.90
C ILE A 27 -10.31 -31.04 -8.08
N VAL A 28 -10.70 -32.27 -8.41
CA VAL A 28 -11.62 -32.54 -9.53
C VAL A 28 -13.02 -32.00 -9.25
N GLU A 29 -13.50 -32.12 -8.02
CA GLU A 29 -14.79 -31.56 -7.60
C GLU A 29 -14.77 -30.03 -7.54
N SER A 30 -13.67 -29.41 -7.06
CA SER A 30 -13.52 -27.96 -6.98
C SER A 30 -13.31 -27.30 -8.34
N ALA A 31 -12.73 -28.01 -9.31
CA ALA A 31 -12.50 -27.50 -10.65
C ALA A 31 -13.80 -27.05 -11.33
N ASN A 32 -14.90 -27.81 -11.20
CA ASN A 32 -16.23 -27.44 -11.70
C ASN A 32 -16.22 -26.84 -13.14
N GLY A 33 -15.41 -27.44 -14.04
CA GLY A 33 -15.23 -26.98 -15.43
C GLY A 33 -14.08 -25.97 -15.66
N ARG A 34 -13.33 -25.60 -14.62
CA ARG A 34 -12.11 -24.78 -14.66
C ARG A 34 -10.84 -25.65 -14.71
N SER A 35 -9.69 -25.00 -14.88
CA SER A 35 -8.37 -25.63 -14.92
C SER A 35 -8.09 -26.45 -13.65
N ILE A 36 -7.53 -27.65 -13.80
CA ILE A 36 -7.06 -28.50 -12.68
C ILE A 36 -5.94 -27.77 -11.92
N TRP A 37 -5.07 -27.05 -12.62
CA TRP A 37 -4.02 -26.23 -12.02
C TRP A 37 -4.61 -25.18 -11.09
N GLU A 38 -5.59 -24.41 -11.57
CA GLU A 38 -6.22 -23.33 -10.77
C GLU A 38 -7.03 -23.90 -9.60
N ALA A 39 -7.70 -25.03 -9.81
CA ALA A 39 -8.48 -25.70 -8.78
C ALA A 39 -7.61 -26.22 -7.62
N ALA A 40 -6.40 -26.68 -7.93
CA ALA A 40 -5.43 -27.12 -6.93
C ALA A 40 -4.86 -25.95 -6.12
N THR A 41 -4.57 -24.82 -6.77
CA THR A 41 -4.07 -23.61 -6.10
C THR A 41 -5.16 -22.88 -5.30
N ASP A 42 -6.37 -22.76 -5.84
CA ASP A 42 -7.47 -22.04 -5.16
C ASP A 42 -8.01 -22.83 -3.95
N ALA A 43 -7.87 -24.15 -3.96
CA ALA A 43 -8.19 -25.02 -2.82
C ALA A 43 -7.07 -25.10 -1.76
N ASP A 44 -5.96 -24.38 -1.97
CA ASP A 44 -4.77 -24.35 -1.10
C ASP A 44 -4.16 -25.75 -0.88
N ILE A 45 -4.26 -26.62 -1.90
CA ILE A 45 -3.74 -27.99 -1.86
C ILE A 45 -2.28 -28.04 -2.35
N LEU A 46 -1.95 -27.26 -3.38
CA LEU A 46 -0.60 -27.10 -3.91
C LEU A 46 -0.37 -25.65 -4.32
N SER A 47 0.83 -25.14 -4.10
CA SER A 47 1.23 -23.84 -4.64
C SER A 47 1.59 -23.94 -6.13
N ASP A 48 1.64 -22.79 -6.81
CA ASP A 48 2.14 -22.72 -8.20
C ASP A 48 3.55 -23.31 -8.33
N ASP A 49 4.42 -23.13 -7.32
CA ASP A 49 5.80 -23.67 -7.32
C ASP A 49 5.80 -25.20 -7.26
N ASP A 50 4.90 -25.78 -6.46
CA ASP A 50 4.79 -27.23 -6.30
C ASP A 50 4.31 -27.88 -7.58
N ILE A 51 3.29 -27.30 -8.23
CA ILE A 51 2.77 -27.83 -9.50
C ILE A 51 3.82 -27.65 -10.62
N GLU A 52 4.51 -26.51 -10.69
CA GLU A 52 5.62 -26.30 -11.64
C GLU A 52 6.70 -27.39 -11.49
N ARG A 53 7.06 -27.73 -10.25
CA ARG A 53 8.06 -28.77 -9.94
C ARG A 53 7.59 -30.16 -10.36
N ILE A 54 6.35 -30.53 -10.00
CA ILE A 54 5.76 -31.83 -10.37
C ILE A 54 5.71 -32.00 -11.89
N VAL A 55 5.31 -30.95 -12.62
CA VAL A 55 5.20 -30.98 -14.08
C VAL A 55 6.58 -31.01 -14.73
N ALA A 56 7.53 -30.20 -14.25
CA ALA A 56 8.91 -30.19 -14.74
C ALA A 56 9.59 -31.56 -14.58
N ASP A 57 9.48 -32.18 -13.39
CA ASP A 57 10.01 -33.51 -13.10
C ASP A 57 9.34 -34.58 -13.99
N GLY A 58 8.01 -34.51 -14.12
CA GLY A 58 7.23 -35.46 -14.90
C GLY A 58 7.50 -35.40 -16.40
N ALA A 59 7.80 -34.20 -16.92
CA ALA A 59 8.11 -33.96 -18.32
C ALA A 59 9.62 -33.97 -18.63
N GLN A 60 10.48 -34.06 -17.62
CA GLN A 60 11.95 -33.94 -17.74
C GLN A 60 12.41 -32.65 -18.43
N VAL A 61 11.80 -31.53 -18.05
CA VAL A 61 12.13 -30.19 -18.57
C VAL A 61 12.50 -29.24 -17.44
N SER A 62 13.19 -28.16 -17.77
CA SER A 62 13.57 -27.13 -16.80
C SER A 62 12.38 -26.27 -16.36
N ARG A 63 12.46 -25.74 -15.13
CA ARG A 63 11.54 -24.70 -14.65
C ARG A 63 12.02 -23.32 -15.06
N ALA A 64 11.09 -22.42 -15.35
CA ALA A 64 11.40 -21.00 -15.57
C ALA A 64 11.22 -20.22 -14.24
N THR A 65 12.26 -20.21 -13.40
CA THR A 65 12.25 -19.48 -12.12
C THR A 65 12.02 -17.98 -12.32
N ALA A 66 12.50 -17.42 -13.44
CA ALA A 66 12.17 -16.07 -13.89
C ALA A 66 11.80 -16.09 -15.39
N LEU A 67 10.78 -15.30 -15.76
CA LEU A 67 10.39 -15.10 -17.16
C LEU A 67 11.16 -13.91 -17.76
N PHE A 68 12.47 -14.06 -17.91
CA PHE A 68 13.30 -13.12 -18.65
C PHE A 68 13.16 -13.35 -20.15
N VAL A 69 12.87 -12.29 -20.90
CA VAL A 69 12.66 -12.36 -22.35
C VAL A 69 13.78 -11.59 -23.04
N SER A 70 14.56 -12.27 -23.87
CA SER A 70 15.61 -11.61 -24.63
C SER A 70 15.01 -10.68 -25.69
N PRO A 71 15.66 -9.54 -26.02
CA PRO A 71 15.16 -8.62 -27.05
C PRO A 71 15.03 -9.23 -28.45
N GLN A 72 15.74 -10.32 -28.74
CA GLN A 72 15.63 -11.06 -29.99
C GLN A 72 14.43 -12.02 -29.97
N ALA A 73 14.15 -12.61 -28.81
CA ALA A 73 13.02 -13.51 -28.61
C ALA A 73 11.67 -12.81 -28.77
N SER A 74 11.55 -11.57 -28.26
CA SER A 74 10.34 -10.76 -28.41
C SER A 74 10.03 -10.37 -29.87
N LYS A 75 11.05 -10.16 -30.71
CA LYS A 75 10.91 -9.75 -32.11
C LYS A 75 10.52 -10.91 -33.05
N ILE A 76 11.02 -12.11 -32.77
CA ILE A 76 10.85 -13.27 -33.65
C ILE A 76 9.53 -14.00 -33.37
N PHE A 77 8.98 -13.87 -32.17
CA PHE A 77 7.84 -14.66 -31.73
C PHE A 77 6.50 -13.92 -31.91
N PRO A 78 5.57 -14.41 -32.78
CA PRO A 78 4.31 -13.73 -33.04
C PRO A 78 3.35 -13.74 -31.85
N GLU A 79 2.77 -12.58 -31.50
CA GLU A 79 1.78 -12.44 -30.42
C GLU A 79 0.60 -13.41 -30.57
N ARG A 80 0.10 -13.58 -31.80
CA ARG A 80 -1.03 -14.47 -32.08
C ARG A 80 -0.75 -15.89 -31.58
N LEU A 81 0.48 -16.37 -31.76
CA LEU A 81 0.88 -17.72 -31.34
C LEU A 81 1.16 -17.78 -29.83
N ALA A 82 1.77 -16.74 -29.25
CA ALA A 82 1.96 -16.61 -27.80
C ALA A 82 0.62 -16.68 -27.06
N ARG A 83 -0.40 -15.98 -27.56
CA ARG A 83 -1.77 -15.98 -27.00
C ARG A 83 -2.54 -17.26 -27.31
N GLN A 84 -2.40 -17.80 -28.52
CA GLN A 84 -3.10 -19.02 -28.94
C GLN A 84 -2.66 -20.23 -28.10
N PHE A 85 -1.36 -20.36 -27.85
CA PHE A 85 -0.79 -21.50 -27.12
C PHE A 85 -0.47 -21.19 -25.65
N CYS A 86 -0.73 -19.97 -25.18
CA CYS A 86 -0.39 -19.51 -23.82
C CYS A 86 1.09 -19.76 -23.47
N VAL A 87 2.01 -19.23 -24.29
CA VAL A 87 3.46 -19.38 -24.11
C VAL A 87 4.20 -18.06 -24.17
N VAL A 88 5.34 -17.97 -23.48
CA VAL A 88 6.22 -16.79 -23.50
C VAL A 88 7.58 -17.18 -24.08
N PRO A 89 8.11 -16.46 -25.09
CA PRO A 89 9.46 -16.70 -25.59
C PRO A 89 10.49 -16.17 -24.57
N LEU A 90 11.45 -17.00 -24.14
CA LEU A 90 12.47 -16.61 -23.17
C LEU A 90 13.77 -16.20 -23.87
N SER A 91 14.29 -17.07 -24.73
CA SER A 91 15.56 -16.85 -25.42
C SER A 91 15.51 -17.43 -26.85
N VAL A 92 16.31 -16.87 -27.75
CA VAL A 92 16.41 -17.34 -29.13
C VAL A 92 17.87 -17.37 -29.56
N THR A 93 18.24 -18.46 -30.22
CA THR A 93 19.51 -18.67 -30.91
C THR A 93 19.26 -18.94 -32.39
N GLU A 94 20.30 -19.22 -33.19
CA GLU A 94 20.12 -19.59 -34.59
C GLU A 94 19.35 -20.90 -34.79
N SER A 95 19.41 -21.83 -33.83
CA SER A 95 18.84 -23.19 -33.97
C SER A 95 17.76 -23.54 -32.95
N VAL A 96 17.64 -22.79 -31.84
CA VAL A 96 16.72 -23.11 -30.73
C VAL A 96 15.99 -21.85 -30.25
N VAL A 97 14.69 -21.99 -29.97
CA VAL A 97 13.85 -21.04 -29.24
C VAL A 97 13.47 -21.67 -27.92
N GLU A 98 13.77 -21.01 -26.81
CA GLU A 98 13.33 -21.42 -25.49
C GLU A 98 12.03 -20.71 -25.12
N ILE A 99 11.03 -21.46 -24.65
CA ILE A 99 9.71 -20.92 -24.29
C ILE A 99 9.28 -21.38 -22.90
N ALA A 100 8.54 -20.53 -22.19
CA ALA A 100 7.81 -20.92 -20.99
C ALA A 100 6.37 -21.33 -21.34
N THR A 101 5.91 -22.46 -20.81
CA THR A 101 4.57 -23.03 -21.01
C THR A 101 4.03 -23.63 -19.71
N ALA A 102 2.70 -23.64 -19.55
CA ALA A 102 2.04 -24.39 -18.47
C ALA A 102 1.84 -25.88 -18.84
N ASN A 103 1.89 -26.21 -20.14
CA ASN A 103 1.72 -27.57 -20.65
C ASN A 103 2.91 -27.96 -21.55
N PRO A 104 3.90 -28.69 -21.05
CA PRO A 104 5.03 -29.16 -21.85
C PRO A 104 4.69 -30.34 -22.77
N PHE A 105 3.46 -30.88 -22.70
CA PHE A 105 2.98 -31.99 -23.52
C PHE A 105 2.13 -31.55 -24.72
N ASP A 106 2.05 -30.24 -24.97
CA ASP A 106 1.34 -29.69 -26.13
C ASP A 106 2.19 -29.82 -27.40
N PHE A 107 2.11 -30.99 -28.04
CA PHE A 107 2.83 -31.28 -29.28
C PHE A 107 2.40 -30.40 -30.46
N ASP A 108 1.16 -29.91 -30.46
CA ASP A 108 0.68 -29.00 -31.51
C ASP A 108 1.30 -27.61 -31.36
N CYS A 109 1.42 -27.13 -30.12
CA CYS A 109 2.21 -25.95 -29.78
C CYS A 109 3.66 -26.10 -30.26
N GLU A 110 4.35 -27.17 -29.85
CA GLU A 110 5.76 -27.42 -30.21
C GLU A 110 5.96 -27.38 -31.73
N ARG A 111 5.16 -28.16 -32.48
CA ARG A 111 5.28 -28.30 -33.93
C ARG A 111 4.97 -26.99 -34.66
N THR A 112 3.92 -26.28 -34.25
CA THR A 112 3.50 -25.03 -34.88
C THR A 112 4.56 -23.95 -34.68
N LEU A 113 5.11 -23.86 -33.46
CA LEU A 113 6.16 -22.90 -33.14
C LEU A 113 7.47 -23.25 -33.82
N ALA A 114 7.85 -24.53 -33.88
CA ALA A 114 9.05 -24.97 -34.59
C ALA A 114 8.99 -24.62 -36.09
N PHE A 115 7.84 -24.88 -36.73
CA PHE A 115 7.61 -24.55 -38.12
C PHE A 115 7.65 -23.03 -38.36
N THR A 116 6.97 -22.25 -37.53
CA THR A 116 6.89 -20.79 -37.69
C THR A 116 8.23 -20.12 -37.46
N THR A 117 8.99 -20.57 -36.46
CA THR A 117 10.28 -19.97 -36.09
C THR A 117 11.46 -20.55 -36.89
N GLY A 118 11.27 -21.65 -37.62
CA GLY A 118 12.33 -22.37 -38.33
C GLY A 118 13.40 -22.97 -37.40
N ARG A 119 13.07 -23.16 -36.12
CA ARG A 119 14.01 -23.52 -35.04
C ARG A 119 13.43 -24.64 -34.19
N ARG A 120 14.27 -25.33 -33.43
CA ARG A 120 13.81 -26.30 -32.42
C ARG A 120 13.24 -25.56 -31.21
N ILE A 121 12.20 -26.11 -30.59
CA ILE A 121 11.59 -25.54 -29.39
C ILE A 121 12.15 -26.25 -28.16
N ARG A 122 12.61 -25.49 -27.17
CA ARG A 122 12.92 -25.98 -25.83
C ARG A 122 11.88 -25.42 -24.88
N MET A 123 11.12 -26.30 -24.24
CA MET A 123 10.07 -25.89 -23.30
C MET A 123 10.61 -25.86 -21.87
N CYS A 124 10.20 -24.84 -21.14
CA CYS A 124 10.36 -24.71 -19.70
C CYS A 124 8.98 -24.54 -19.06
N VAL A 125 8.80 -25.03 -17.84
CA VAL A 125 7.51 -24.97 -17.14
C VAL A 125 7.40 -23.69 -16.33
N ALA A 126 6.24 -23.01 -16.42
CA ALA A 126 5.86 -21.89 -15.57
C ALA A 126 4.36 -21.87 -15.32
N ALA A 127 3.94 -21.26 -14.21
CA ALA A 127 2.53 -21.15 -13.85
C ALA A 127 1.70 -20.36 -14.88
N PRO A 128 0.44 -20.77 -15.16
CA PRO A 128 -0.42 -20.10 -16.13
C PRO A 128 -0.60 -18.60 -15.90
N ARG A 129 -0.75 -18.16 -14.64
CA ARG A 129 -0.90 -16.75 -14.28
C ARG A 129 0.37 -15.95 -14.62
N ARG A 130 1.55 -16.48 -14.30
CA ARG A 130 2.85 -15.85 -14.62
C ARG A 130 3.04 -15.68 -16.13
N ILE A 131 2.63 -16.67 -16.91
CA ILE A 131 2.67 -16.62 -18.37
C ILE A 131 1.70 -15.55 -18.89
N ALA A 132 0.45 -15.53 -18.42
CA ALA A 132 -0.56 -14.57 -18.84
C ALA A 132 -0.12 -13.12 -18.56
N ASP A 133 0.33 -12.83 -17.34
CA ASP A 133 0.82 -11.50 -16.94
C ASP A 133 2.00 -11.05 -17.81
N LYS A 134 2.90 -11.99 -18.13
CA LYS A 134 4.08 -11.70 -18.95
C LYS A 134 3.71 -11.47 -20.42
N ILE A 135 2.73 -12.18 -20.97
CA ILE A 135 2.21 -11.94 -22.33
C ILE A 135 1.61 -10.53 -22.42
N GLU A 136 0.85 -10.10 -21.42
CA GLU A 136 0.29 -8.73 -21.37
C GLU A 136 1.39 -7.66 -21.30
N LEU A 137 2.43 -7.90 -20.50
CA LEU A 137 3.58 -7.00 -20.43
C LEU A 137 4.35 -6.95 -21.76
N LEU A 138 4.65 -8.11 -22.36
CA LEU A 138 5.49 -8.24 -23.55
C LEU A 138 4.83 -7.65 -24.80
N TYR A 139 3.52 -7.86 -24.96
CA TYR A 139 2.76 -7.43 -26.13
C TYR A 139 1.82 -6.25 -25.80
N SER A 140 2.18 -5.44 -24.81
CA SER A 140 1.38 -4.30 -24.38
C SER A 140 1.07 -3.35 -25.56
N ALA A 141 -0.11 -2.72 -25.53
CA ALA A 141 -0.49 -1.74 -26.54
C ALA A 141 0.55 -0.60 -26.70
N ALA A 142 1.25 -0.25 -25.61
CA ALA A 142 2.32 0.73 -25.59
C ALA A 142 3.51 0.36 -26.51
N GLN A 143 3.95 -0.90 -26.48
CA GLN A 143 5.07 -1.39 -27.30
C GLN A 143 4.70 -1.38 -28.79
N ARG A 144 3.49 -1.85 -29.13
CA ARG A 144 2.98 -1.82 -30.51
C ARG A 144 2.79 -0.40 -31.04
N VAL A 145 2.32 0.53 -30.21
CA VAL A 145 2.23 1.96 -30.60
C VAL A 145 3.62 2.53 -30.82
N ALA A 146 4.59 2.22 -29.96
CA ALA A 146 5.97 2.68 -30.13
C ALA A 146 6.59 2.13 -31.43
N GLU A 147 6.42 0.84 -31.72
CA GLU A 147 6.90 0.21 -32.96
C GLU A 147 6.22 0.82 -34.20
N LEU A 148 4.89 0.99 -34.19
CA LEU A 148 4.15 1.60 -35.31
C LEU A 148 4.51 3.07 -35.53
N VAL A 149 4.73 3.84 -34.46
CA VAL A 149 5.13 5.26 -34.57
C VAL A 149 6.58 5.36 -35.09
N VAL A 150 7.49 4.50 -34.61
CA VAL A 150 8.89 4.45 -35.07
C VAL A 150 8.97 3.98 -36.53
N GLU A 151 8.20 2.98 -36.93
CA GLU A 151 8.11 2.52 -38.33
C GLU A 151 7.55 3.60 -39.26
N SER A 152 6.64 4.45 -38.76
CA SER A 152 6.03 5.52 -39.55
C SER A 152 6.89 6.79 -39.66
N HIS A 153 7.82 7.03 -38.73
CA HIS A 153 8.56 8.32 -38.63
C HIS A 153 10.10 8.22 -38.66
N GLY A 154 10.67 7.01 -38.67
CA GLY A 154 12.11 6.81 -38.69
C GLY A 154 12.80 7.15 -37.35
N PRO A 155 14.03 6.67 -37.12
CA PRO A 155 14.71 6.77 -35.82
C PRO A 155 15.20 8.18 -35.42
N ASP A 156 15.01 9.21 -36.24
CA ASP A 156 15.63 10.54 -36.08
C ASP A 156 14.64 11.71 -35.85
N SER A 157 13.36 11.42 -35.57
CA SER A 157 12.31 12.45 -35.46
C SER A 157 12.21 13.10 -34.06
N GLY A 158 13.36 13.45 -33.47
CA GLY A 158 13.47 14.09 -32.15
C GLY A 158 13.47 15.63 -32.17
N ARG A 159 13.41 16.26 -33.35
CA ARG A 159 13.35 17.72 -33.52
C ARG A 159 12.09 18.11 -34.28
N ASP A 160 11.37 19.08 -33.71
CA ASP A 160 10.24 19.84 -34.27
C ASP A 160 9.59 19.23 -35.52
N ILE A 161 8.71 18.26 -35.30
CA ILE A 161 7.74 17.87 -36.35
C ILE A 161 6.73 19.01 -36.41
N ASP A 162 6.79 19.81 -37.47
CA ASP A 162 5.70 20.68 -37.88
C ASP A 162 4.53 19.81 -38.34
N VAL A 163 3.54 19.63 -37.46
CA VAL A 163 2.39 18.74 -37.65
C VAL A 163 1.36 19.33 -38.64
N THR A 164 1.61 20.50 -39.21
CA THR A 164 0.68 21.15 -40.16
C THR A 164 0.52 20.39 -41.49
N THR A 165 1.34 19.37 -41.76
CA THR A 165 1.27 18.53 -42.97
C THR A 165 1.06 17.03 -42.70
N LEU A 166 0.40 16.64 -41.61
CA LEU A 166 -0.11 15.26 -41.49
C LEU A 166 -1.45 15.14 -42.20
N ASP A 167 -1.39 14.86 -43.51
CA ASP A 167 -2.51 14.33 -44.27
C ASP A 167 -2.90 12.97 -43.66
N TYR A 168 -4.19 12.82 -43.38
CA TYR A 168 -4.76 11.77 -42.54
C TYR A 168 -4.59 10.36 -43.15
N GLY A 169 -3.50 9.68 -42.81
CA GLY A 169 -3.32 8.22 -42.93
C GLY A 169 -4.10 7.45 -41.84
N ALA A 170 -5.42 7.58 -41.86
CA ALA A 170 -6.35 7.50 -40.73
C ALA A 170 -6.77 6.11 -40.19
N ALA A 171 -5.96 5.05 -40.25
CA ALA A 171 -6.44 3.74 -39.74
C ALA A 171 -5.41 2.87 -38.99
N ALA A 172 -4.13 2.93 -39.37
CA ALA A 172 -3.11 2.03 -38.82
C ALA A 172 -2.61 2.46 -37.42
N VAL A 173 -2.51 3.77 -37.16
CA VAL A 173 -1.99 4.32 -35.89
C VAL A 173 -3.11 4.64 -34.89
N GLU A 174 -4.33 4.89 -35.37
CA GLU A 174 -5.46 5.33 -34.53
C GLU A 174 -5.92 4.24 -33.55
N ARG A 175 -6.10 3.00 -34.01
CA ARG A 175 -6.54 1.87 -33.14
C ARG A 175 -5.55 1.55 -32.02
N PRO A 176 -4.23 1.46 -32.25
CA PRO A 176 -3.24 1.26 -31.20
C PRO A 176 -3.27 2.35 -30.11
N VAL A 177 -3.34 3.62 -30.50
CA VAL A 177 -3.37 4.75 -29.55
C VAL A 177 -4.67 4.76 -28.75
N VAL A 178 -5.81 4.47 -29.40
CA VAL A 178 -7.10 4.30 -28.72
C VAL A 178 -7.01 3.18 -27.67
N ASN A 179 -6.49 2.02 -28.04
CA ASN A 179 -6.33 0.88 -27.12
C ASN A 179 -5.40 1.22 -25.95
N LEU A 180 -4.35 2.01 -26.18
CA LEU A 180 -3.45 2.46 -25.13
C LEU A 180 -4.14 3.42 -24.15
N VAL A 181 -4.90 4.40 -24.64
CA VAL A 181 -5.71 5.28 -23.78
C VAL A 181 -6.73 4.48 -23.00
N ASP A 182 -7.43 3.54 -23.64
CA ASP A 182 -8.40 2.66 -22.99
C ASP A 182 -7.74 1.78 -21.92
N HIS A 183 -6.52 1.29 -22.16
CA HIS A 183 -5.75 0.54 -21.18
C HIS A 183 -5.36 1.40 -19.98
N ILE A 184 -4.80 2.59 -20.20
CA ILE A 184 -4.43 3.55 -19.13
C ILE A 184 -5.66 3.92 -18.28
N LEU A 185 -6.80 4.18 -18.92
CA LEU A 185 -8.05 4.48 -18.23
C LEU A 185 -8.56 3.26 -17.46
N ARG A 186 -8.54 2.07 -18.08
CA ARG A 186 -8.99 0.84 -17.43
C ARG A 186 -8.17 0.53 -16.20
N GLU A 187 -6.86 0.51 -16.33
CA GLU A 187 -5.94 0.27 -15.23
C GLU A 187 -6.09 1.33 -14.14
N GLY A 188 -6.19 2.62 -14.49
CA GLY A 188 -6.44 3.71 -13.55
C GLY A 188 -7.75 3.53 -12.74
N VAL A 189 -8.84 3.12 -13.39
CA VAL A 189 -10.12 2.86 -12.72
C VAL A 189 -10.06 1.59 -11.86
N THR A 190 -9.56 0.47 -12.39
CA THR A 190 -9.47 -0.79 -11.64
C THR A 190 -8.49 -0.70 -10.47
N SER A 191 -7.47 0.16 -10.59
CA SER A 191 -6.54 0.49 -9.51
C SER A 191 -7.11 1.48 -8.48
N GLY A 192 -8.34 1.97 -8.68
CA GLY A 192 -9.01 2.90 -7.76
C GLY A 192 -8.40 4.30 -7.73
N ALA A 193 -7.67 4.70 -8.78
CA ALA A 193 -7.02 6.00 -8.85
C ALA A 193 -8.05 7.15 -8.80
N SER A 194 -7.67 8.26 -8.17
CA SER A 194 -8.43 9.52 -8.23
C SER A 194 -8.04 10.35 -9.45
N ASP A 195 -6.77 10.30 -9.84
CA ASP A 195 -6.21 11.07 -10.93
C ASP A 195 -5.20 10.22 -11.70
N ILE A 196 -5.22 10.34 -13.03
CA ILE A 196 -4.21 9.81 -13.94
C ILE A 196 -3.37 10.98 -14.43
N HIS A 197 -2.06 10.87 -14.31
CA HIS A 197 -1.09 11.88 -14.72
C HIS A 197 -0.29 11.35 -15.90
N LEU A 198 -0.21 12.14 -16.97
CA LEU A 198 0.68 11.90 -18.11
C LEU A 198 1.66 13.05 -18.20
N GLU A 199 2.94 12.75 -18.01
CA GLU A 199 3.99 13.74 -17.89
C GLU A 199 5.10 13.45 -18.89
N GLN A 200 5.25 14.36 -19.86
CA GLN A 200 6.27 14.25 -20.89
C GLN A 200 7.61 14.75 -20.32
N GLY A 201 8.62 13.88 -20.29
CA GLY A 201 9.99 14.18 -19.91
C GLY A 201 10.96 13.99 -21.08
N GLU A 202 12.26 14.12 -20.79
CA GLU A 202 13.31 13.97 -21.80
C GLU A 202 13.40 12.54 -22.35
N THR A 203 13.25 11.54 -21.49
CA THR A 203 13.45 10.11 -21.82
C THR A 203 12.17 9.40 -22.26
N GLY A 204 10.99 10.01 -22.08
CA GLY A 204 9.71 9.37 -22.36
C GLY A 204 8.54 10.07 -21.66
N ILE A 205 7.43 9.36 -21.50
CA ILE A 205 6.20 9.85 -20.89
C ILE A 205 5.92 9.01 -19.66
N ALA A 206 6.01 9.61 -18.48
CA ALA A 206 5.64 8.94 -17.24
C ALA A 206 4.11 8.94 -17.11
N VAL A 207 3.51 7.77 -17.02
CA VAL A 207 2.10 7.59 -16.66
C VAL A 207 2.05 7.23 -15.17
N ARG A 208 1.40 8.09 -14.37
CA ARG A 208 1.32 7.93 -12.92
C ARG A 208 -0.12 7.94 -12.46
N TYR A 209 -0.48 7.06 -11.54
CA TYR A 209 -1.80 7.02 -10.91
C TYR A 209 -1.72 7.58 -9.50
N ARG A 210 -2.66 8.47 -9.14
CA ARG A 210 -2.87 8.88 -7.76
C ARG A 210 -3.81 7.90 -7.09
N VAL A 211 -3.29 6.99 -6.28
CA VAL A 211 -4.07 6.00 -5.52
C VAL A 211 -3.98 6.35 -4.04
N ASP A 212 -5.13 6.56 -3.41
CA ASP A 212 -5.24 6.95 -2.00
C ASP A 212 -4.37 8.16 -1.61
N GLY A 213 -4.28 9.13 -2.52
CA GLY A 213 -3.51 10.37 -2.33
C GLY A 213 -2.05 10.30 -2.77
N ILE A 214 -1.50 9.10 -2.99
CA ILE A 214 -0.10 8.89 -3.37
C ILE A 214 0.03 8.68 -4.87
N LEU A 215 0.98 9.39 -5.48
CA LEU A 215 1.36 9.16 -6.88
C LEU A 215 2.24 7.92 -6.99
N ARG A 216 1.86 7.00 -7.88
CA ARG A 216 2.64 5.81 -8.24
C ARG A 216 2.89 5.82 -9.73
N GLU A 217 4.14 5.60 -10.13
CA GLU A 217 4.46 5.38 -11.53
C GLU A 217 3.96 4.00 -11.95
N ALA A 218 3.15 3.96 -13.02
CA ALA A 218 2.58 2.74 -13.55
C ALA A 218 3.37 2.23 -14.75
N MET A 219 3.71 3.14 -15.67
CA MET A 219 4.49 2.82 -16.86
C MET A 219 5.20 4.07 -17.40
N VAL A 220 6.28 3.83 -18.14
CA VAL A 220 6.95 4.85 -18.94
C VAL A 220 6.77 4.50 -20.42
N LEU A 221 6.18 5.42 -21.17
CA LEU A 221 5.94 5.25 -22.60
C LEU A 221 7.04 5.94 -23.42
N PRO A 222 7.40 5.43 -24.60
CA PRO A 222 8.34 6.11 -25.48
C PRO A 222 7.85 7.50 -25.92
N ARG A 223 8.78 8.46 -26.03
CA ARG A 223 8.48 9.86 -26.39
C ARG A 223 7.66 10.00 -27.67
N ALA A 224 7.90 9.12 -28.64
CA ALA A 224 7.19 9.09 -29.92
C ALA A 224 5.67 8.99 -29.77
N VAL A 225 5.16 8.40 -28.69
CA VAL A 225 3.73 8.20 -28.44
C VAL A 225 3.03 9.46 -27.89
N GLY A 226 3.78 10.50 -27.50
CA GLY A 226 3.25 11.63 -26.71
C GLY A 226 2.22 12.47 -27.43
N VAL A 227 2.56 12.96 -28.63
CA VAL A 227 1.66 13.79 -29.42
C VAL A 227 0.37 13.03 -29.80
N PRO A 228 0.43 11.77 -30.32
CA PRO A 228 -0.77 10.98 -30.58
C PRO A 228 -1.64 10.74 -29.33
N LEU A 229 -1.01 10.45 -28.19
CA LEU A 229 -1.69 10.17 -26.93
C LEU A 229 -2.46 11.38 -26.40
N VAL A 230 -1.80 12.55 -26.36
CA VAL A 230 -2.44 13.82 -25.95
C VAL A 230 -3.57 14.19 -26.90
N SER A 231 -3.36 14.04 -28.21
CA SER A 231 -4.38 14.34 -29.22
C SER A 231 -5.63 13.48 -29.04
N ARG A 232 -5.47 12.18 -28.77
CA ARG A 232 -6.58 11.27 -28.48
C ARG A 232 -7.34 11.70 -27.22
N ILE A 233 -6.63 12.07 -26.16
CA ILE A 233 -7.26 12.54 -24.91
C ILE A 233 -7.99 13.87 -25.13
N LYS A 234 -7.43 14.79 -25.92
CA LYS A 234 -8.08 16.05 -26.31
C LYS A 234 -9.38 15.81 -27.08
N ILE A 235 -9.39 14.88 -28.03
CA ILE A 235 -10.61 14.47 -28.76
C ILE A 235 -11.67 13.98 -27.77
N MET A 236 -11.30 13.11 -26.83
CA MET A 236 -12.23 12.61 -25.81
C MET A 236 -12.81 13.72 -24.95
N GLY A 237 -12.00 14.72 -24.58
CA GLY A 237 -12.40 15.87 -23.78
C GLY A 237 -13.06 17.01 -24.54
N GLN A 238 -13.29 16.88 -25.86
CA GLN A 238 -13.77 17.94 -26.75
C GLN A 238 -12.90 19.21 -26.70
N LEU A 239 -11.58 19.01 -26.64
CA LEU A 239 -10.57 20.07 -26.58
C LEU A 239 -10.02 20.41 -27.97
N ASP A 240 -9.45 21.60 -28.10
CA ASP A 240 -8.77 22.02 -29.33
C ASP A 240 -7.41 21.30 -29.46
N ILE A 241 -7.31 20.44 -30.46
CA ILE A 241 -6.12 19.61 -30.74
C ILE A 241 -4.97 20.48 -31.29
N ALA A 242 -5.30 21.54 -32.03
CA ALA A 242 -4.33 22.41 -32.67
C ALA A 242 -3.70 23.38 -31.65
N ASP A 243 -4.48 23.85 -30.68
CA ASP A 243 -3.96 24.72 -29.62
C ASP A 243 -3.19 23.91 -28.57
N ARG A 244 -1.87 24.07 -28.53
CA ARG A 244 -0.98 23.44 -27.54
C ARG A 244 -0.31 24.45 -26.61
N LEU A 245 -0.66 25.73 -26.74
CA LEU A 245 0.02 26.84 -26.08
C LEU A 245 -0.76 27.39 -24.88
N ARG A 246 -2.04 27.01 -24.74
CA ARG A 246 -2.88 27.42 -23.62
C ARG A 246 -3.35 26.22 -22.80
N PRO A 247 -3.51 26.36 -21.47
CA PRO A 247 -4.17 25.35 -20.67
C PRO A 247 -5.60 25.13 -21.15
N GLN A 248 -6.02 23.86 -21.20
CA GLN A 248 -7.37 23.50 -21.63
C GLN A 248 -8.04 22.58 -20.60
N GLY A 249 -9.36 22.69 -20.48
CA GLY A 249 -10.17 21.89 -19.56
C GLY A 249 -11.40 21.33 -20.25
N GLY A 250 -11.62 20.03 -20.10
CA GLY A 250 -12.67 19.29 -20.79
C GLY A 250 -13.33 18.24 -19.89
N ARG A 251 -14.44 17.69 -20.35
CA ARG A 251 -15.12 16.58 -19.68
C ARG A 251 -15.40 15.48 -20.69
N ALA A 252 -15.31 14.24 -20.24
CA ALA A 252 -15.65 13.08 -21.04
C ALA A 252 -16.44 12.09 -20.18
N ARG A 253 -17.29 11.28 -20.80
CA ARG A 253 -17.93 10.12 -20.15
C ARG A 253 -17.46 8.88 -20.87
N THR A 254 -16.96 7.90 -20.13
CA THR A 254 -16.47 6.65 -20.73
C THR A 254 -16.93 5.44 -19.93
N GLN A 255 -17.01 4.30 -20.62
CA GLN A 255 -17.32 3.02 -20.00
C GLN A 255 -16.03 2.22 -19.83
N VAL A 256 -15.76 1.81 -18.59
CA VAL A 256 -14.60 0.99 -18.24
C VAL A 256 -15.11 -0.31 -17.63
N GLY A 257 -15.11 -1.38 -18.43
CA GLY A 257 -15.72 -2.65 -18.04
C GLY A 257 -17.24 -2.49 -17.89
N GLN A 258 -17.75 -2.73 -16.68
CA GLN A 258 -19.18 -2.50 -16.35
C GLN A 258 -19.47 -1.10 -15.78
N ASP A 259 -18.43 -0.35 -15.43
CA ASP A 259 -18.59 0.93 -14.75
C ASP A 259 -18.62 2.09 -15.75
N VAL A 260 -19.56 3.01 -15.56
CA VAL A 260 -19.59 4.30 -16.27
C VAL A 260 -18.92 5.34 -15.38
N VAL A 261 -17.85 5.94 -15.88
CA VAL A 261 -17.09 6.96 -15.16
C VAL A 261 -17.13 8.28 -15.91
N ASP A 262 -17.28 9.37 -15.14
CA ASP A 262 -17.14 10.72 -15.66
C ASP A 262 -15.67 11.16 -15.47
N LEU A 263 -15.09 11.78 -16.48
CA LEU A 263 -13.70 12.21 -16.51
C LEU A 263 -13.65 13.73 -16.63
N ARG A 264 -12.77 14.35 -15.83
CA ARG A 264 -12.37 15.75 -16.03
C ARG A 264 -10.94 15.78 -16.52
N ILE A 265 -10.74 16.33 -17.71
CA ILE A 265 -9.46 16.34 -18.41
C ILE A 265 -8.91 17.76 -18.32
N SER A 266 -7.63 17.88 -17.97
CA SER A 266 -6.89 19.14 -18.00
C SER A 266 -5.59 18.93 -18.77
N THR A 267 -5.29 19.82 -19.72
CA THR A 267 -3.98 19.88 -20.39
C THR A 267 -3.27 21.17 -20.01
N LEU A 268 -1.96 21.09 -19.83
CA LEU A 268 -1.09 22.19 -19.44
C LEU A 268 0.16 22.16 -20.33
N PRO A 269 0.48 23.24 -21.07
CA PRO A 269 1.73 23.34 -21.82
C PRO A 269 2.95 23.22 -20.88
N ALA A 270 3.93 22.41 -21.25
CA ALA A 270 5.18 22.21 -20.52
C ALA A 270 6.39 22.10 -21.48
N ALA A 271 7.60 22.02 -20.93
CA ALA A 271 8.85 22.11 -21.70
C ALA A 271 9.00 21.02 -22.79
N HIS A 272 8.52 19.80 -22.53
CA HIS A 272 8.65 18.66 -23.46
C HIS A 272 7.32 18.25 -24.12
N GLY A 273 6.31 19.12 -24.09
CA GLY A 273 4.96 18.86 -24.60
C GLY A 273 3.89 19.21 -23.56
N GLU A 274 2.67 18.73 -23.77
CA GLU A 274 1.58 18.96 -22.82
C GLU A 274 1.59 17.94 -21.69
N LYS A 275 1.50 18.43 -20.45
CA LYS A 275 1.10 17.63 -19.29
C LYS A 275 -0.40 17.42 -19.33
N VAL A 276 -0.84 16.18 -19.11
CA VAL A 276 -2.27 15.85 -19.03
C VAL A 276 -2.58 15.28 -17.66
N VAL A 277 -3.69 15.75 -17.08
CA VAL A 277 -4.26 15.18 -15.86
C VAL A 277 -5.71 14.81 -16.14
N ILE A 278 -6.07 13.56 -15.87
CA ILE A 278 -7.43 13.05 -15.98
C ILE A 278 -7.91 12.71 -14.57
N ARG A 279 -8.84 13.49 -14.05
CA ARG A 279 -9.52 13.18 -12.78
C ARG A 279 -10.68 12.22 -13.05
N ILE A 280 -10.70 11.10 -12.34
CA ILE A 280 -11.74 10.08 -12.42
C ILE A 280 -12.81 10.41 -11.38
N LEU A 281 -14.04 10.66 -11.84
CA LEU A 281 -15.21 10.87 -11.01
C LEU A 281 -16.05 9.59 -11.05
N ASP A 282 -15.94 8.78 -10.00
CA ASP A 282 -16.75 7.56 -9.82
C ASP A 282 -18.06 7.94 -9.10
N PRO A 283 -19.23 7.84 -9.75
CA PRO A 283 -20.51 8.17 -9.14
C PRO A 283 -20.82 7.36 -7.88
N ARG A 284 -20.27 6.14 -7.73
CA ARG A 284 -20.46 5.30 -6.54
C ARG A 284 -19.75 5.90 -5.32
N LYS A 285 -18.61 6.58 -5.51
CA LYS A 285 -17.93 7.30 -4.42
C LYS A 285 -18.75 8.50 -3.92
N SER A 286 -19.76 8.96 -4.69
CA SER A 286 -20.64 10.05 -4.27
C SER A 286 -21.66 9.66 -3.19
N SER A 287 -21.91 8.37 -2.95
CA SER A 287 -22.96 7.88 -2.04
C SER A 287 -22.49 7.64 -0.61
N GLN A 288 -21.36 8.20 -0.18
CA GLN A 288 -20.91 8.07 1.19
C GLN A 288 -21.87 8.75 2.17
N SER A 289 -22.12 8.08 3.29
CA SER A 289 -22.84 8.61 4.45
C SER A 289 -21.85 8.93 5.57
N LEU A 290 -22.28 9.68 6.59
CA LEU A 290 -21.43 10.03 7.73
C LEU A 290 -20.92 8.78 8.48
N GLU A 291 -21.71 7.71 8.49
CA GLU A 291 -21.35 6.42 9.09
C GLU A 291 -20.18 5.76 8.36
N THR A 292 -20.05 5.99 7.05
CA THR A 292 -19.02 5.37 6.21
C THR A 292 -17.69 6.14 6.18
N LEU A 293 -17.64 7.35 6.77
CA LEU A 293 -16.44 8.20 6.80
C LEU A 293 -15.34 7.71 7.76
N GLY A 294 -15.66 6.73 8.62
CA GLY A 294 -14.72 6.18 9.60
C GLY A 294 -14.46 7.11 10.80
N LEU A 295 -15.47 7.88 11.22
CA LEU A 295 -15.34 8.81 12.33
C LEU A 295 -15.33 8.07 13.68
N GLY A 296 -14.52 8.57 14.63
CA GLY A 296 -14.60 8.17 16.03
C GLY A 296 -15.94 8.56 16.67
N HIS A 297 -16.25 7.96 17.81
CA HIS A 297 -17.55 8.16 18.48
C HIS A 297 -17.76 9.63 18.90
N GLN A 298 -16.71 10.29 19.41
CA GLN A 298 -16.76 11.66 19.90
C GLN A 298 -16.95 12.65 18.75
N GLU A 299 -16.19 12.50 17.67
CA GLU A 299 -16.28 13.32 16.47
C GLU A 299 -17.65 13.13 15.79
N LYS A 300 -18.13 11.89 15.70
CA LYS A 300 -19.46 11.59 15.15
C LYS A 300 -20.56 12.27 15.96
N SER A 301 -20.50 12.20 17.29
CA SER A 301 -21.46 12.85 18.20
C SER A 301 -21.42 14.37 18.05
N ALA A 302 -20.23 14.97 18.02
CA ALA A 302 -20.07 16.41 17.82
C ALA A 302 -20.60 16.87 16.45
N LEU A 303 -20.33 16.11 15.39
CA LEU A 303 -20.84 16.40 14.05
C LEU A 303 -22.37 16.28 14.00
N GLN A 304 -22.96 15.26 14.64
CA GLN A 304 -24.42 15.12 14.74
C GLN A 304 -25.06 16.33 15.42
N ARG A 305 -24.46 16.84 16.52
CA ARG A 305 -24.91 18.06 17.18
C ARG A 305 -24.86 19.28 16.25
N LEU A 306 -23.82 19.42 15.44
CA LEU A 306 -23.75 20.50 14.44
C LEU A 306 -24.88 20.40 13.41
N LEU A 307 -25.26 19.19 13.01
CA LEU A 307 -26.35 18.99 12.06
C LEU A 307 -27.74 19.22 12.66
N GLU A 308 -27.90 19.29 13.98
CA GLU A 308 -29.18 19.62 14.62
C GLU A 308 -29.47 21.13 14.63
N ILE A 309 -28.45 21.96 14.39
CA ILE A 309 -28.53 23.42 14.38
C ILE A 309 -29.42 23.89 13.22
N LYS A 310 -30.21 24.94 13.49
CA LYS A 310 -31.17 25.51 12.53
C LYS A 310 -30.61 26.69 11.73
N GLU A 311 -29.72 27.46 12.33
CA GLU A 311 -29.11 28.64 11.73
C GLU A 311 -27.69 28.86 12.27
N GLY A 312 -26.88 29.57 11.50
CA GLY A 312 -25.49 29.85 11.85
C GLY A 312 -24.50 29.25 10.85
N LEU A 313 -23.22 29.52 11.08
CA LEU A 313 -22.12 29.14 10.20
C LEU A 313 -21.40 27.90 10.74
N ILE A 314 -21.27 26.88 9.90
CA ILE A 314 -20.44 25.70 10.13
C ILE A 314 -19.33 25.68 9.07
N LEU A 315 -18.08 25.66 9.53
CA LEU A 315 -16.91 25.65 8.65
C LEU A 315 -16.36 24.23 8.55
N VAL A 316 -16.03 23.80 7.32
CA VAL A 316 -15.25 22.58 7.10
C VAL A 316 -13.91 22.98 6.48
N THR A 317 -12.81 22.68 7.17
CA THR A 317 -11.48 23.13 6.80
C THR A 317 -10.48 21.98 6.62
N GLY A 318 -9.39 22.28 5.94
CA GLY A 318 -8.32 21.36 5.58
C GLY A 318 -7.78 21.65 4.18
N PRO A 319 -6.64 21.07 3.81
CA PRO A 319 -6.00 21.27 2.52
C PRO A 319 -6.83 20.64 1.38
N THR A 320 -6.33 20.79 0.16
CA THR A 320 -6.89 20.08 -0.99
C THR A 320 -6.77 18.57 -0.80
N GLY A 321 -7.82 17.82 -1.12
CA GLY A 321 -7.83 16.36 -0.99
C GLY A 321 -8.05 15.84 0.43
N SER A 322 -8.36 16.69 1.41
CA SER A 322 -8.68 16.25 2.78
C SER A 322 -10.09 15.69 2.96
N GLY A 323 -10.91 15.64 1.90
CA GLY A 323 -12.26 15.06 1.93
C GLY A 323 -13.39 16.01 2.36
N LYS A 324 -13.15 17.33 2.42
CA LYS A 324 -14.16 18.34 2.82
C LYS A 324 -15.49 18.20 2.09
N THR A 325 -15.45 18.17 0.75
CA THR A 325 -16.64 18.05 -0.09
C THR A 325 -17.39 16.75 0.16
N THR A 326 -16.68 15.64 0.40
CA THR A 326 -17.29 14.35 0.71
C THR A 326 -18.06 14.41 2.04
N THR A 327 -17.45 14.98 3.08
CA THR A 327 -18.11 15.16 4.38
C THR A 327 -19.31 16.09 4.29
N LEU A 328 -19.19 17.21 3.57
CA LEU A 328 -20.29 18.13 3.33
C LEU A 328 -21.44 17.49 2.57
N TYR A 329 -21.16 16.73 1.51
CA TYR A 329 -22.20 16.05 0.75
C TYR A 329 -22.91 14.98 1.58
N ALA A 330 -22.19 14.26 2.45
CA ALA A 330 -22.78 13.33 3.40
C ALA A 330 -23.71 14.04 4.40
N ALA A 331 -23.27 15.17 4.95
CA ALA A 331 -24.08 16.02 5.83
C ALA A 331 -25.36 16.55 5.14
N LEU A 332 -25.23 17.08 3.91
CA LEU A 332 -26.37 17.60 3.16
C LEU A 332 -27.39 16.51 2.82
N ARG A 333 -26.95 15.28 2.53
CA ARG A 333 -27.85 14.14 2.31
C ARG A 333 -28.71 13.85 3.55
N GLN A 334 -28.09 13.84 4.73
CA GLN A 334 -28.81 13.62 5.99
C GLN A 334 -29.76 14.79 6.30
N LEU A 335 -29.36 16.04 6.05
CA LEU A 335 -30.23 17.20 6.25
C LEU A 335 -31.44 17.16 5.32
N LYS A 336 -31.24 16.75 4.05
CA LYS A 336 -32.31 16.64 3.05
C LYS A 336 -33.44 15.69 3.49
N GLU A 337 -33.14 14.64 4.25
CA GLU A 337 -34.15 13.71 4.78
C GLU A 337 -35.17 14.39 5.71
N ARG A 338 -34.85 15.60 6.21
CA ARG A 338 -35.74 16.41 7.05
C ARG A 338 -36.72 17.27 6.24
N GLY A 339 -36.66 17.23 4.91
CA GLY A 339 -37.57 17.99 4.04
C GLY A 339 -37.26 19.48 3.95
N VAL A 340 -36.00 19.88 4.17
CA VAL A 340 -35.54 21.29 4.08
C VAL A 340 -35.10 21.66 2.66
N ASN A 341 -35.23 22.94 2.30
CA ASN A 341 -34.75 23.50 1.05
C ASN A 341 -33.23 23.75 1.11
N ILE A 342 -32.47 23.01 0.29
CA ILE A 342 -31.01 23.08 0.26
C ILE A 342 -30.54 23.63 -1.08
N VAL A 343 -29.73 24.68 -1.02
CA VAL A 343 -29.12 25.31 -2.20
C VAL A 343 -27.61 25.44 -2.04
N THR A 344 -26.83 25.04 -3.04
CA THR A 344 -25.36 25.12 -3.01
C THR A 344 -24.81 26.04 -4.09
N VAL A 345 -23.65 26.63 -3.85
CA VAL A 345 -22.84 27.34 -4.85
C VAL A 345 -21.42 26.78 -4.85
N GLU A 346 -20.95 26.26 -5.98
CA GLU A 346 -19.73 25.44 -6.05
C GLU A 346 -18.89 25.72 -7.32
N ASP A 347 -17.57 25.54 -7.24
CA ASP A 347 -16.64 25.74 -8.37
C ASP A 347 -15.64 24.56 -8.54
N PRO A 348 -16.00 23.52 -9.30
CA PRO A 348 -17.33 23.22 -9.82
C PRO A 348 -18.14 22.33 -8.86
N VAL A 349 -19.38 22.03 -9.25
CA VAL A 349 -20.14 20.93 -8.66
C VAL A 349 -19.43 19.60 -8.96
N GLU A 350 -19.00 18.88 -7.91
CA GLU A 350 -18.25 17.62 -8.03
C GLU A 350 -19.17 16.46 -8.42
N TYR A 351 -20.31 16.33 -7.74
CA TYR A 351 -21.34 15.34 -8.05
C TYR A 351 -22.74 15.95 -7.88
N ARG A 352 -23.69 15.49 -8.70
CA ARG A 352 -25.08 15.89 -8.57
C ARG A 352 -25.75 15.12 -7.43
N ILE A 353 -26.36 15.82 -6.48
CA ILE A 353 -27.13 15.25 -5.39
C ILE A 353 -28.62 15.40 -5.70
N PRO A 354 -29.35 14.30 -5.94
CA PRO A 354 -30.78 14.38 -6.22
C PRO A 354 -31.56 15.06 -5.08
N GLY A 355 -32.36 16.06 -5.45
CA GLY A 355 -33.19 16.84 -4.52
C GLY A 355 -32.48 18.03 -3.87
N ILE A 356 -31.26 18.36 -4.30
CA ILE A 356 -30.55 19.58 -3.88
C ILE A 356 -30.30 20.45 -5.10
N VAL A 357 -30.56 21.75 -4.98
CA VAL A 357 -30.27 22.72 -6.05
C VAL A 357 -28.79 23.09 -5.98
N GLN A 358 -28.01 22.73 -6.99
CA GLN A 358 -26.56 23.01 -7.01
C GLN A 358 -26.21 23.99 -8.12
N VAL A 359 -25.72 25.17 -7.75
CA VAL A 359 -25.32 26.25 -8.66
C VAL A 359 -23.82 26.13 -8.92
N GLN A 360 -23.44 25.95 -10.19
CA GLN A 360 -22.03 25.99 -10.58
C GLN A 360 -21.61 27.43 -10.90
N ILE A 361 -20.47 27.87 -10.39
CA ILE A 361 -19.87 29.16 -10.73
C ILE A 361 -19.64 29.27 -12.24
N ASN A 362 -19.87 30.48 -12.75
CA ASN A 362 -19.60 30.84 -14.14
C ASN A 362 -19.10 32.29 -14.20
N GLU A 363 -17.78 32.45 -13.99
CA GLU A 363 -17.14 33.76 -14.00
C GLU A 363 -17.33 34.52 -15.32
N LYS A 364 -17.34 33.82 -16.46
CA LYS A 364 -17.56 34.42 -17.79
C LYS A 364 -18.93 35.07 -17.93
N ALA A 365 -19.93 34.54 -17.24
CA ALA A 365 -21.28 35.09 -17.20
C ALA A 365 -21.50 36.07 -16.03
N GLY A 366 -20.45 36.37 -15.25
CA GLY A 366 -20.53 37.21 -14.04
C GLY A 366 -21.16 36.52 -12.83
N LEU A 367 -21.38 35.20 -12.88
CA LEU A 367 -21.94 34.42 -11.77
C LEU A 367 -20.82 33.95 -10.82
N THR A 368 -20.38 34.86 -9.95
CA THR A 368 -19.40 34.63 -8.87
C THR A 368 -20.05 34.11 -7.58
N PHE A 369 -19.26 33.63 -6.61
CA PHE A 369 -19.76 33.16 -5.30
C PHE A 369 -20.67 34.19 -4.62
N ALA A 370 -20.21 35.44 -4.48
CA ALA A 370 -20.99 36.51 -3.87
C ALA A 370 -22.29 36.80 -4.64
N SER A 371 -22.23 36.93 -5.97
CA SER A 371 -23.42 37.23 -6.78
C SER A 371 -24.47 36.10 -6.76
N ALA A 372 -24.01 34.85 -6.77
CA ALA A 372 -24.84 33.66 -6.68
C ALA A 372 -25.50 33.61 -5.29
N LEU A 373 -24.74 33.80 -4.22
CA LEU A 373 -25.26 33.81 -2.85
C LEU A 373 -26.33 34.89 -2.66
N ARG A 374 -26.20 36.07 -3.28
CA ARG A 374 -27.23 37.14 -3.20
C ARG A 374 -28.55 36.66 -3.79
N SER A 375 -28.48 35.85 -4.84
CA SER A 375 -29.64 35.32 -5.52
C SER A 375 -30.24 34.15 -4.75
N ILE A 376 -29.40 33.28 -4.20
CA ILE A 376 -29.79 32.12 -3.39
C ILE A 376 -30.60 32.55 -2.16
N LEU A 377 -30.20 33.62 -1.46
CA LEU A 377 -30.95 34.12 -0.28
C LEU A 377 -32.35 34.66 -0.61
N ARG A 378 -32.71 34.81 -1.90
CA ARG A 378 -34.08 35.13 -2.35
C ARG A 378 -34.82 33.91 -2.89
N GLN A 379 -34.30 32.71 -2.67
CA GLN A 379 -34.91 31.44 -3.10
C GLN A 379 -35.49 30.65 -1.93
N ASP A 380 -35.74 31.33 -0.80
CA ASP A 380 -36.27 30.73 0.43
C ASP A 380 -35.47 29.48 0.91
N PRO A 381 -34.12 29.52 0.94
CA PRO A 381 -33.34 28.36 1.38
C PRO A 381 -33.38 28.20 2.91
N ASP A 382 -33.40 26.97 3.40
CA ASP A 382 -33.15 26.67 4.82
C ASP A 382 -31.65 26.46 5.07
N VAL A 383 -30.98 25.78 4.13
CA VAL A 383 -29.57 25.41 4.21
C VAL A 383 -28.84 25.89 2.96
N VAL A 384 -27.71 26.57 3.15
CA VAL A 384 -26.85 27.05 2.08
C VAL A 384 -25.46 26.43 2.19
N LEU A 385 -24.95 25.84 1.10
CA LEU A 385 -23.54 25.46 1.02
C LEU A 385 -22.78 26.43 0.10
N ILE A 386 -21.71 27.00 0.63
CA ILE A 386 -20.72 27.79 -0.11
C ILE A 386 -19.49 26.91 -0.32
N GLY A 387 -19.18 26.60 -1.57
CA GLY A 387 -18.08 25.70 -1.95
C GLY A 387 -16.77 26.06 -1.27
N GLU A 388 -16.45 27.35 -1.18
CA GLU A 388 -15.32 27.89 -0.42
C GLU A 388 -15.45 29.40 -0.18
N ILE A 389 -14.79 29.91 0.86
CA ILE A 389 -14.63 31.35 1.11
C ILE A 389 -13.20 31.76 0.74
N ARG A 390 -13.04 32.47 -0.39
CA ARG A 390 -11.73 32.96 -0.85
C ARG A 390 -11.47 34.43 -0.51
N ASP A 391 -12.52 35.23 -0.43
CA ASP A 391 -12.44 36.69 -0.36
C ASP A 391 -13.38 37.27 0.71
N ARG A 392 -13.17 38.57 0.99
CA ARG A 392 -13.94 39.35 1.96
C ARG A 392 -15.44 39.39 1.62
N GLU A 393 -15.77 39.52 0.35
CA GLU A 393 -17.16 39.71 -0.08
C GLU A 393 -17.98 38.44 0.21
N THR A 394 -17.46 37.29 -0.19
CA THR A 394 -18.05 35.97 0.06
C THR A 394 -18.12 35.69 1.56
N ALA A 395 -17.07 36.02 2.33
CA ALA A 395 -17.04 35.88 3.78
C ALA A 395 -18.14 36.72 4.46
N ALA A 396 -18.22 38.01 4.12
CA ALA A 396 -19.22 38.92 4.68
C ALA A 396 -20.65 38.42 4.40
N MET A 397 -20.88 37.92 3.19
CA MET A 397 -22.17 37.37 2.83
C MET A 397 -22.52 36.06 3.52
N ALA A 398 -21.56 35.15 3.70
CA ALA A 398 -21.74 33.92 4.47
C ALA A 398 -22.19 34.24 5.90
N ILE A 399 -21.53 35.23 6.52
CA ILE A 399 -21.86 35.70 7.88
C ILE A 399 -23.25 36.33 7.91
N GLN A 400 -23.58 37.20 6.96
CA GLN A 400 -24.93 37.78 6.89
C GLN A 400 -26.02 36.72 6.71
N ALA A 401 -25.82 35.74 5.81
CA ALA A 401 -26.74 34.63 5.64
C ALA A 401 -26.95 33.85 6.95
N SER A 402 -25.86 33.55 7.65
CA SER A 402 -25.90 32.81 8.91
C SER A 402 -26.60 33.56 10.07
N LEU A 403 -26.58 34.89 10.06
CA LEU A 403 -27.25 35.74 11.05
C LEU A 403 -28.71 36.05 10.70
N THR A 404 -29.18 35.63 9.53
CA THR A 404 -30.52 35.94 9.00
C THR A 404 -31.41 34.70 8.89
N GLY A 405 -31.16 33.68 9.70
CA GLY A 405 -32.02 32.50 9.79
C GLY A 405 -31.60 31.28 8.98
N HIS A 406 -30.41 31.31 8.34
CA HIS A 406 -29.97 30.24 7.46
C HIS A 406 -28.87 29.40 8.12
N LEU A 407 -28.91 28.07 7.92
CA LEU A 407 -27.77 27.21 8.21
C LEU A 407 -26.79 27.27 7.04
N VAL A 408 -25.59 27.80 7.28
CA VAL A 408 -24.58 28.00 6.24
C VAL A 408 -23.42 27.04 6.46
N PHE A 409 -23.14 26.20 5.48
CA PHE A 409 -21.89 25.45 5.38
C PHE A 409 -20.92 26.19 4.46
N ALA A 410 -19.64 26.26 4.84
CA ALA A 410 -18.61 26.77 3.96
C ALA A 410 -17.29 26.05 4.15
N THR A 411 -16.40 26.10 3.14
CA THR A 411 -15.03 25.60 3.29
C THR A 411 -13.97 26.67 3.32
N LEU A 412 -12.90 26.36 4.04
CA LEU A 412 -11.65 27.11 4.07
C LEU A 412 -10.47 26.16 3.90
N HIS A 413 -9.30 26.72 3.60
CA HIS A 413 -8.05 25.99 3.47
C HIS A 413 -7.10 26.37 4.61
N THR A 414 -7.47 26.04 5.85
CA THR A 414 -6.59 26.19 7.03
C THR A 414 -6.06 24.83 7.47
N ILE A 415 -4.96 24.86 8.23
CA ILE A 415 -4.29 23.65 8.69
C ILE A 415 -5.07 22.94 9.81
N ASP A 416 -5.66 23.71 10.72
CA ASP A 416 -6.49 23.30 11.87
C ASP A 416 -7.81 24.11 11.94
N ALA A 417 -8.66 23.77 12.92
CA ALA A 417 -9.96 24.41 13.12
C ALA A 417 -9.85 25.88 13.53
N CYS A 418 -9.15 26.22 14.62
CA CYS A 418 -9.09 27.57 15.17
C CYS A 418 -8.43 28.59 14.23
N SER A 419 -7.48 28.17 13.39
CA SER A 419 -6.88 28.99 12.33
C SER A 419 -7.92 29.52 11.33
N SER A 420 -9.06 28.85 11.16
CA SER A 420 -10.14 29.33 10.29
C SER A 420 -10.82 30.60 10.82
N ILE A 421 -10.85 30.79 12.15
CA ILE A 421 -11.37 31.99 12.81
C ILE A 421 -10.45 33.17 12.48
N VAL A 422 -9.15 33.00 12.70
CA VAL A 422 -8.13 34.01 12.39
C VAL A 422 -8.19 34.39 10.91
N ARG A 423 -8.31 33.39 10.02
CA ARG A 423 -8.42 33.62 8.58
C ARG A 423 -9.63 34.47 8.19
N LEU A 424 -10.79 34.27 8.81
CA LEU A 424 -11.97 35.10 8.54
C LEU A 424 -11.79 36.53 9.05
N THR A 425 -11.16 36.70 10.21
CA THR A 425 -10.79 38.03 10.73
C THR A 425 -9.80 38.74 9.78
N ASP A 426 -8.80 38.04 9.26
CA ASP A 426 -7.84 38.58 8.27
C ASP A 426 -8.51 38.99 6.96
N LEU A 427 -9.54 38.27 6.54
CA LEU A 427 -10.38 38.65 5.40
C LEU A 427 -11.22 39.90 5.69
N GLY A 428 -11.28 40.37 6.94
CA GLY A 428 -11.98 41.58 7.36
C GLY A 428 -13.41 41.32 7.86
N VAL A 429 -13.71 40.09 8.31
CA VAL A 429 -14.96 39.81 9.03
C VAL A 429 -14.86 40.43 10.42
N ASP A 430 -15.92 41.13 10.82
CA ASP A 430 -16.04 41.70 12.17
C ASP A 430 -16.07 40.57 13.23
N PRO A 431 -15.18 40.57 14.24
CA PRO A 431 -15.09 39.49 15.21
C PRO A 431 -16.37 39.28 16.03
N ALA A 432 -17.11 40.35 16.35
CA ALA A 432 -18.37 40.22 17.09
C ALA A 432 -19.42 39.49 16.24
N LYS A 433 -19.56 39.85 14.95
CA LYS A 433 -20.43 39.12 14.03
C LYS A 433 -20.00 37.67 13.84
N LEU A 434 -18.69 37.41 13.77
CA LEU A 434 -18.17 36.04 13.63
C LEU A 434 -18.48 35.20 14.86
N GLY A 435 -18.28 35.73 16.06
CA GLY A 435 -18.58 35.03 17.32
C GLY A 435 -20.02 34.57 17.38
N THR A 436 -20.97 35.45 17.04
CA THR A 436 -22.40 35.12 17.06
C THR A 436 -22.81 34.18 15.92
N ALA A 437 -22.23 34.35 14.73
CA ALA A 437 -22.54 33.54 13.55
C ALA A 437 -22.02 32.10 13.65
N LEU A 438 -20.78 31.91 14.11
CA LEU A 438 -20.07 30.64 14.07
C LEU A 438 -20.64 29.66 15.10
N LYS A 439 -20.99 28.45 14.65
CA LYS A 439 -21.55 27.38 15.51
C LYS A 439 -20.63 26.20 15.68
N GLY A 440 -19.75 25.97 14.70
CA GLY A 440 -18.66 25.04 14.85
C GLY A 440 -17.77 24.96 13.64
N ILE A 441 -16.64 24.30 13.83
CA ILE A 441 -15.60 24.12 12.84
C ILE A 441 -15.19 22.66 12.83
N VAL A 442 -15.08 22.10 11.63
CA VAL A 442 -14.60 20.74 11.38
C VAL A 442 -13.29 20.85 10.61
N ALA A 443 -12.16 20.55 11.23
CA ALA A 443 -10.90 20.40 10.50
C ALA A 443 -10.68 18.93 10.14
N GLN A 444 -10.19 18.67 8.94
CA GLN A 444 -10.11 17.31 8.40
C GLN A 444 -8.77 17.00 7.72
N ARG A 445 -8.32 15.74 7.89
CA ARG A 445 -7.30 15.08 7.09
C ARG A 445 -7.76 13.65 6.73
N LEU A 446 -7.21 13.11 5.64
CA LEU A 446 -7.39 11.71 5.27
C LEU A 446 -6.08 10.97 5.48
N VAL A 447 -6.17 9.84 6.19
CA VAL A 447 -5.07 8.88 6.35
C VAL A 447 -5.47 7.59 5.63
N ARG A 448 -4.50 6.89 5.05
CA ARG A 448 -4.76 5.61 4.37
C ARG A 448 -5.16 4.54 5.38
N ARG A 449 -6.15 3.72 5.01
CA ARG A 449 -6.62 2.61 5.85
C ARG A 449 -5.74 1.39 5.63
N LEU A 450 -5.31 0.74 6.71
CA LEU A 450 -4.55 -0.51 6.66
C LEU A 450 -5.34 -1.60 5.94
N CYS A 451 -4.67 -2.37 5.10
CA CYS A 451 -5.28 -3.50 4.40
C CYS A 451 -5.68 -4.58 5.41
N LYS A 452 -6.98 -4.89 5.49
CA LYS A 452 -7.52 -5.88 6.43
C LYS A 452 -6.95 -7.29 6.27
N ARG A 453 -6.41 -7.62 5.09
CA ARG A 453 -5.84 -8.95 4.80
C ARG A 453 -4.40 -9.14 5.26
N CYS A 454 -3.60 -8.07 5.24
CA CYS A 454 -2.16 -8.18 5.50
C CYS A 454 -1.66 -7.29 6.63
N ARG A 455 -2.52 -6.50 7.29
CA ARG A 455 -2.11 -5.73 8.47
C ARG A 455 -1.61 -6.68 9.57
N MET A 456 -0.55 -6.27 10.26
CA MET A 456 0.07 -7.05 11.33
C MET A 456 0.29 -6.16 12.54
N VAL A 457 0.31 -6.74 13.73
CA VAL A 457 0.76 -6.03 14.93
C VAL A 457 2.27 -5.78 14.81
N ALA A 458 2.73 -4.57 15.13
CA ALA A 458 4.15 -4.24 15.14
C ALA A 458 4.89 -5.07 16.21
N PRO A 459 5.82 -5.96 15.84
CA PRO A 459 6.46 -6.88 16.77
C PRO A 459 7.39 -6.21 17.80
N GLY A 460 7.72 -4.92 17.60
CA GLY A 460 8.50 -4.09 18.53
C GLY A 460 7.67 -3.10 19.37
N GLY A 461 6.34 -3.19 19.35
CA GLY A 461 5.46 -2.21 19.99
C GLY A 461 5.38 -0.89 19.22
N ILE A 462 5.21 0.22 19.92
CA ILE A 462 5.10 1.55 19.33
C ILE A 462 6.46 1.99 18.77
N PRO A 463 6.54 2.53 17.52
CA PRO A 463 7.77 3.12 17.01
C PRO A 463 8.32 4.18 17.98
N GLU A 464 9.63 4.21 18.19
CA GLU A 464 10.31 5.11 19.15
C GLU A 464 9.82 6.57 19.08
N ARG A 465 9.55 7.07 17.87
CA ARG A 465 9.01 8.41 17.59
C ARG A 465 7.62 8.71 18.18
N LEU A 466 6.90 7.71 18.64
CA LEU A 466 5.55 7.81 19.20
C LEU A 466 5.48 7.36 20.66
N VAL A 467 6.59 6.88 21.24
CA VAL A 467 6.64 6.37 22.63
C VAL A 467 6.34 7.47 23.65
N GLU A 468 6.68 8.72 23.36
CA GLU A 468 6.36 9.88 24.20
C GLU A 468 4.91 10.34 24.08
N LEU A 469 4.18 9.87 23.06
CA LEU A 469 2.86 10.39 22.68
C LEU A 469 1.72 9.40 22.93
N VAL A 470 2.06 8.14 23.20
CA VAL A 470 1.11 7.03 23.34
C VAL A 470 1.67 6.04 24.35
N SER A 471 0.83 5.43 25.19
CA SER A 471 1.27 4.45 26.20
C SER A 471 2.14 3.36 25.58
N SER A 472 3.32 3.10 26.15
CA SER A 472 4.30 2.11 25.67
C SER A 472 3.74 0.68 25.58
N GLU A 473 2.64 0.39 26.25
CA GLU A 473 1.94 -0.90 26.22
C GLU A 473 0.97 -1.04 25.03
N SER A 474 0.75 0.02 24.23
CA SER A 474 -0.27 -0.03 23.17
C SER A 474 0.22 -0.83 21.96
N MET A 475 -0.63 -1.74 21.49
CA MET A 475 -0.38 -2.55 20.31
C MET A 475 -0.80 -1.78 19.05
N VAL A 476 0.17 -1.35 18.24
CA VAL A 476 -0.09 -0.66 16.97
C VAL A 476 0.02 -1.62 15.78
N GLN A 477 -0.76 -1.35 14.74
CA GLN A 477 -0.74 -2.16 13.50
C GLN A 477 0.12 -1.49 12.42
N MET A 478 0.80 -2.30 11.62
CA MET A 478 1.67 -1.86 10.53
C MET A 478 1.24 -2.41 9.17
N ALA A 479 1.67 -1.69 8.12
CA ALA A 479 1.40 -2.02 6.74
C ALA A 479 2.42 -3.06 6.24
N VAL A 480 1.97 -4.22 5.74
CA VAL A 480 2.85 -5.28 5.21
C VAL A 480 2.87 -5.29 3.68
N GLY A 481 1.68 -5.34 3.07
CA GLY A 481 1.52 -5.49 1.62
C GLY A 481 1.18 -6.93 1.20
N CYS A 482 0.19 -7.06 0.33
CA CYS A 482 -0.19 -8.32 -0.31
C CYS A 482 -0.74 -8.02 -1.71
N ALA A 483 -1.03 -9.06 -2.49
CA ALA A 483 -1.57 -8.89 -3.85
C ALA A 483 -2.87 -8.06 -3.88
N VAL A 484 -3.73 -8.16 -2.86
CA VAL A 484 -5.00 -7.41 -2.81
C VAL A 484 -4.79 -5.91 -2.69
N CYS A 485 -3.91 -5.47 -1.79
CA CYS A 485 -3.56 -4.06 -1.65
C CYS A 485 -2.43 -3.63 -2.59
N ARG A 486 -2.11 -4.46 -3.60
CA ARG A 486 -1.06 -4.22 -4.59
C ARG A 486 0.26 -3.86 -3.92
N HIS A 487 0.62 -4.67 -2.94
CA HIS A 487 1.84 -4.58 -2.13
C HIS A 487 2.04 -3.27 -1.37
N SER A 488 1.00 -2.43 -1.24
CA SER A 488 1.14 -1.15 -0.54
C SER A 488 0.85 -1.21 0.96
N GLY A 489 0.16 -2.26 1.41
CA GLY A 489 -0.27 -2.43 2.79
C GLY A 489 -1.49 -1.59 3.18
N PHE A 490 -2.03 -0.78 2.27
CA PHE A 490 -3.21 0.05 2.50
C PHE A 490 -4.31 -0.22 1.46
N ASP A 491 -5.56 -0.04 1.86
CA ASP A 491 -6.74 -0.18 1.00
C ASP A 491 -7.80 0.86 1.38
N GLY A 492 -7.85 1.96 0.62
CA GLY A 492 -8.75 3.08 0.89
C GLY A 492 -8.20 4.06 1.94
N ARG A 493 -9.11 4.90 2.45
CA ARG A 493 -8.79 5.99 3.39
C ARG A 493 -9.82 6.09 4.50
N THR A 494 -9.39 6.57 5.66
CA THR A 494 -10.24 6.95 6.80
C THR A 494 -9.96 8.41 7.17
N THR A 495 -10.76 8.96 8.07
CA THR A 495 -10.77 10.38 8.39
C THR A 495 -10.21 10.64 9.79
N ALA A 496 -9.24 11.55 9.90
CA ALA A 496 -8.88 12.19 11.16
C ALA A 496 -9.57 13.56 11.20
N MET A 497 -10.31 13.83 12.28
CA MET A 497 -11.24 14.96 12.34
C MET A 497 -11.15 15.66 13.69
N GLU A 498 -10.99 16.97 13.66
CA GLU A 498 -11.15 17.85 14.81
C GLU A 498 -12.49 18.55 14.67
N VAL A 499 -13.36 18.44 15.67
CA VAL A 499 -14.67 19.09 15.70
C VAL A 499 -14.74 20.04 16.88
N VAL A 500 -14.74 21.33 16.61
CA VAL A 500 -14.85 22.41 17.61
C VAL A 500 -16.27 22.93 17.59
N LEU A 501 -16.99 22.79 18.72
CA LEU A 501 -18.30 23.39 18.93
C LEU A 501 -18.14 24.79 19.52
N THR A 502 -18.86 25.77 18.99
CA THR A 502 -18.80 27.15 19.47
C THR A 502 -19.85 27.36 20.57
N GLY A 503 -19.39 27.32 21.82
CA GLY A 503 -20.20 27.71 22.99
C GLY A 503 -20.01 29.19 23.38
N PRO A 504 -20.67 29.66 24.46
CA PRO A 504 -20.62 31.06 24.89
C PRO A 504 -19.20 31.60 25.14
N ASP A 505 -18.31 30.78 25.74
CA ASP A 505 -16.94 31.20 26.02
C ASP A 505 -16.11 31.39 24.74
N MET A 506 -16.31 30.51 23.75
CA MET A 506 -15.68 30.62 22.44
C MET A 506 -16.22 31.84 21.69
N GLU A 507 -17.54 32.05 21.69
CA GLU A 507 -18.17 33.25 21.10
C GLU A 507 -17.59 34.54 21.71
N HIS A 508 -17.48 34.62 23.03
CA HIS A 508 -16.89 35.78 23.71
C HIS A 508 -15.41 35.98 23.35
N ALA A 509 -14.63 34.89 23.30
CA ALA A 509 -13.22 34.95 22.91
C ALA A 509 -13.03 35.44 21.47
N ILE A 510 -13.89 34.98 20.54
CA ILE A 510 -13.87 35.44 19.16
C ILE A 510 -14.25 36.93 19.11
N ALA A 511 -15.32 37.34 19.78
CA ALA A 511 -15.81 38.72 19.76
C ALA A 511 -14.79 39.72 20.34
N THR A 512 -13.96 39.28 21.29
CA THR A 512 -12.89 40.10 21.90
C THR A 512 -11.55 40.03 21.15
N GLY A 513 -11.48 39.27 20.06
CA GLY A 513 -10.28 39.16 19.23
C GLY A 513 -9.17 38.32 19.87
N ALA A 514 -9.52 37.28 20.61
CA ALA A 514 -8.56 36.38 21.23
C ALA A 514 -7.62 35.74 20.18
N GLY A 515 -6.34 35.59 20.55
CA GLY A 515 -5.34 34.93 19.71
C GLY A 515 -5.55 33.42 19.59
N HIS A 516 -4.87 32.82 18.62
CA HIS A 516 -4.99 31.40 18.26
C HIS A 516 -4.84 30.45 19.47
N GLU A 517 -3.80 30.60 20.29
CA GLU A 517 -3.54 29.74 21.45
C GLU A 517 -4.71 29.70 22.44
N ARG A 518 -5.33 30.85 22.69
CA ARG A 518 -6.48 30.94 23.60
C ARG A 518 -7.71 30.24 23.03
N LEU A 519 -7.94 30.35 21.73
CA LEU A 519 -9.03 29.65 21.04
C LEU A 519 -8.83 28.13 21.10
N VAL A 520 -7.61 27.65 20.85
CA VAL A 520 -7.27 26.22 20.96
C VAL A 520 -7.51 25.73 22.38
N GLN A 521 -7.04 26.45 23.40
CA GLN A 521 -7.24 26.09 24.79
C GLN A 521 -8.72 25.96 25.14
N LEU A 522 -9.56 26.92 24.72
CA LEU A 522 -11.00 26.88 24.93
C LEU A 522 -11.66 25.68 24.24
N ALA A 523 -11.27 25.37 23.01
CA ALA A 523 -11.74 24.20 22.29
C ALA A 523 -11.39 22.91 23.07
N ARG A 524 -10.14 22.79 23.55
CA ARG A 524 -9.70 21.63 24.37
C ARG A 524 -10.48 21.52 25.67
N THR A 525 -10.68 22.61 26.40
CA THR A 525 -11.47 22.61 27.65
C THR A 525 -12.93 22.22 27.41
N ALA A 526 -13.48 22.55 26.24
CA ALA A 526 -14.81 22.11 25.81
C ALA A 526 -14.87 20.64 25.33
N GLY A 527 -13.75 19.92 25.37
CA GLY A 527 -13.65 18.51 25.02
C GLY A 527 -13.46 18.23 23.53
N SER A 528 -12.93 19.15 22.73
CA SER A 528 -12.56 18.84 21.34
C SER A 528 -11.23 18.07 21.27
N LEU A 529 -11.23 16.94 20.55
CA LEU A 529 -10.00 16.26 20.16
C LEU A 529 -9.30 17.03 19.05
N SER A 530 -7.97 17.10 19.08
CA SER A 530 -7.20 17.62 17.95
C SER A 530 -7.18 16.63 16.80
N LEU A 531 -6.75 17.11 15.63
CA LEU A 531 -6.45 16.24 14.49
C LEU A 531 -5.44 15.14 14.87
N TRP A 532 -4.43 15.47 15.68
CA TRP A 532 -3.43 14.51 16.15
C TRP A 532 -4.06 13.42 17.02
N GLU A 533 -4.81 13.79 18.05
CA GLU A 533 -5.47 12.83 18.95
C GLU A 533 -6.50 11.96 18.23
N SER A 534 -7.28 12.55 17.32
CA SER A 534 -8.20 11.80 16.45
C SER A 534 -7.41 10.78 15.59
N GLY A 535 -6.28 11.20 15.02
CA GLY A 535 -5.39 10.33 14.25
C GLY A 535 -4.77 9.20 15.10
N VAL A 536 -4.35 9.50 16.33
CA VAL A 536 -3.85 8.50 17.29
C VAL A 536 -4.93 7.49 17.64
N ALA A 537 -6.17 7.92 17.87
CA ALA A 537 -7.30 7.01 18.12
C ALA A 537 -7.57 6.08 16.91
N GLN A 538 -7.46 6.59 15.68
CA GLN A 538 -7.54 5.77 14.45
C GLN A 538 -6.39 4.77 14.34
N MET A 539 -5.18 5.15 14.75
CA MET A 539 -4.02 4.27 14.77
C MET A 539 -4.20 3.15 15.81
N LEU A 540 -4.60 3.50 17.03
CA LEU A 540 -4.82 2.55 18.13
C LEU A 540 -5.96 1.55 17.85
N SER A 541 -6.97 1.96 17.08
CA SER A 541 -8.02 1.04 16.61
C SER A 541 -7.59 0.13 15.45
N GLY A 542 -6.36 0.28 14.95
CA GLY A 542 -5.81 -0.52 13.85
C GLY A 542 -6.37 -0.15 12.47
N GLU A 543 -6.94 1.05 12.33
CA GLU A 543 -7.45 1.55 11.05
C GLU A 543 -6.33 2.16 10.20
N THR A 544 -5.31 2.77 10.80
CA THR A 544 -4.12 3.33 10.09
C THR A 544 -2.83 2.87 10.76
N SER A 545 -1.69 3.06 10.09
CA SER A 545 -0.36 2.79 10.67
C SER A 545 0.26 4.04 11.31
N PRO A 546 1.23 3.85 12.23
CA PRO A 546 2.11 4.91 12.72
C PRO A 546 2.76 5.77 11.63
N ASP A 547 3.35 5.13 10.62
CA ASP A 547 4.05 5.84 9.54
C ASP A 547 3.10 6.71 8.72
N GLU A 548 1.89 6.22 8.51
CA GLU A 548 0.88 6.96 7.76
C GLU A 548 0.35 8.15 8.56
N LEU A 549 0.19 7.98 9.88
CA LEU A 549 -0.19 9.07 10.78
C LEU A 549 0.86 10.19 10.75
N LEU A 550 2.13 9.85 10.99
CA LEU A 550 3.26 10.79 10.98
C LEU A 550 3.51 11.43 9.61
N ARG A 551 3.08 10.79 8.52
CA ARG A 551 3.19 11.36 7.16
C ARG A 551 2.17 12.47 6.91
N VAL A 552 1.00 12.42 7.56
CA VAL A 552 -0.14 13.31 7.27
C VAL A 552 -0.32 14.37 8.36
N LEU A 553 0.01 14.01 9.60
CA LEU A 553 -0.17 14.81 10.79
C LEU A 553 1.16 14.98 11.51
N GLU A 554 1.38 16.18 12.02
CA GLU A 554 2.49 16.47 12.92
C GLU A 554 1.98 16.35 14.36
N PRO A 555 2.81 15.85 15.31
CA PRO A 555 2.50 15.95 16.72
C PRO A 555 2.28 17.42 17.08
N GLY A 556 1.05 17.78 17.46
CA GLY A 556 0.75 19.09 18.03
C GLY A 556 1.09 19.10 19.51
N ASP A 557 1.45 20.27 20.07
CA ASP A 557 1.78 20.45 21.48
C ASP A 557 0.78 19.73 22.39
N THR A 558 1.24 18.64 22.99
CA THR A 558 0.51 17.86 23.97
C THR A 558 0.23 18.77 25.17
N PRO A 559 -1.01 18.90 25.66
CA PRO A 559 -1.22 19.50 26.97
C PRO A 559 -0.50 18.65 28.03
N PRO A 560 0.07 19.26 29.08
CA PRO A 560 0.69 18.51 30.16
C PRO A 560 -0.36 17.63 30.85
N GLU A 561 -0.11 16.32 30.83
CA GLU A 561 -0.63 15.27 31.71
C GLU A 561 -2.13 15.35 32.07
N ALA A 562 -2.97 14.71 31.25
CA ALA A 562 -4.24 14.20 31.74
C ALA A 562 -3.95 12.94 32.60
N GLN A 563 -4.02 13.11 33.92
CA GLN A 563 -3.97 12.03 34.90
C GLN A 563 -5.07 11.00 34.59
N PHE A 564 -4.70 9.87 33.99
CA PHE A 564 -5.48 8.65 34.08
C PHE A 564 -5.22 8.06 35.46
N GLY A 565 -6.29 7.86 36.22
CA GLY A 565 -6.26 7.45 37.61
C GLY A 565 -5.40 6.20 37.84
N GLU A 566 -4.50 6.31 38.80
CA GLU A 566 -3.71 5.24 39.38
C GLU A 566 -4.65 4.21 40.02
N ASP A 567 -4.75 3.01 39.44
CA ASP A 567 -5.08 1.79 40.19
C ASP A 567 -4.64 0.54 39.40
N SER A 568 -3.33 0.46 39.14
CA SER A 568 -2.63 -0.80 38.94
C SER A 568 -1.15 -0.56 39.19
N ALA A 569 -0.63 -1.08 40.32
CA ALA A 569 0.77 -0.90 40.70
C ALA A 569 1.71 -1.41 39.57
N PRO A 570 2.66 -0.59 39.10
CA PRO A 570 3.65 -1.04 38.13
C PRO A 570 4.59 -2.06 38.77
N LEU A 571 4.93 -3.10 38.01
CA LEU A 571 6.05 -4.00 38.35
C LEU A 571 7.38 -3.24 38.20
N PRO A 572 8.41 -3.56 39.01
CA PRO A 572 9.66 -2.81 38.99
C PRO A 572 10.43 -3.04 37.68
N VAL A 573 10.90 -1.94 37.09
CA VAL A 573 11.81 -1.93 35.94
C VAL A 573 13.23 -2.28 36.41
N PRO A 574 13.97 -3.17 35.74
CA PRO A 574 15.37 -3.42 36.09
C PRO A 574 16.25 -2.23 35.68
N SER A 575 17.07 -1.74 36.62
CA SER A 575 18.06 -0.69 36.37
C SER A 575 19.33 -1.26 35.73
N PHE A 576 19.68 -0.80 34.53
CA PHE A 576 21.01 -1.01 33.96
C PHE A 576 21.87 0.22 34.29
N GLU A 577 22.66 0.13 35.36
CA GLU A 577 23.72 1.10 35.60
C GLU A 577 25.00 0.72 34.84
N GLY A 578 25.42 1.62 33.95
CA GLY A 578 26.83 1.85 33.62
C GLY A 578 27.52 0.88 32.67
N VAL A 579 27.43 1.14 31.36
CA VAL A 579 28.47 0.69 30.41
C VAL A 579 29.16 1.91 29.82
N HIS A 580 30.39 2.16 30.27
CA HIS A 580 31.32 3.07 29.60
C HIS A 580 31.93 2.33 28.40
N MET A 581 31.66 2.80 27.18
CA MET A 581 32.36 2.33 25.99
C MET A 581 33.70 3.08 25.83
N GLU A 582 34.81 2.35 25.78
CA GLU A 582 36.12 2.92 25.44
C GLU A 582 36.25 3.11 23.91
N PRO A 583 36.60 4.31 23.42
CA PRO A 583 36.77 4.59 22.01
C PRO A 583 38.15 4.12 21.54
N GLY A 584 38.28 2.84 21.18
CA GLY A 584 39.61 2.36 20.77
C GLY A 584 39.78 0.96 20.19
N LYS A 585 38.73 0.16 19.96
CA LYS A 585 38.87 -1.13 19.25
C LYS A 585 38.24 -1.07 17.85
N PRO A 586 38.98 -1.46 16.79
CA PRO A 586 38.54 -1.32 15.42
C PRO A 586 37.56 -2.44 15.07
N THR A 587 36.41 -2.06 14.53
CA THR A 587 35.53 -2.98 13.79
C THR A 587 36.07 -3.14 12.38
N TYR A 588 36.52 -4.37 12.10
CA TYR A 588 36.79 -5.01 10.81
C TYR A 588 37.50 -4.19 9.70
N ASP A 589 38.69 -4.67 9.36
CA ASP A 589 39.67 -4.11 8.43
C ASP A 589 39.28 -4.26 6.94
N SER A 590 39.21 -3.13 6.24
CA SER A 590 40.04 -2.76 5.08
C SER A 590 39.27 -1.95 4.02
N LEU A 591 39.88 -0.84 3.60
CA LEU A 591 39.35 0.10 2.59
C LEU A 591 39.17 -0.51 1.19
N ASP A 592 39.79 -1.68 0.94
CA ASP A 592 39.72 -2.36 -0.36
C ASP A 592 38.39 -3.10 -0.58
N GLU A 593 37.68 -3.50 0.50
CA GLU A 593 36.31 -4.05 0.38
C GLU A 593 35.29 -2.96 0.06
N ILE A 594 35.50 -1.75 0.57
CA ILE A 594 34.61 -0.60 0.32
C ILE A 594 34.69 -0.14 -1.14
N LEU A 595 35.86 -0.22 -1.76
CA LEU A 595 36.07 0.21 -3.14
C LEU A 595 35.59 -0.81 -4.19
N ASN A 596 35.47 -2.10 -3.83
CA ASN A 596 34.89 -3.12 -4.70
C ASN A 596 33.34 -3.15 -4.69
N GLN A 597 32.68 -2.32 -3.86
CA GLN A 597 31.21 -2.22 -3.75
C GLN A 597 30.57 -1.14 -4.66
N ILE A 598 31.16 -0.86 -5.82
CA ILE A 598 30.56 0.04 -6.83
C ILE A 598 29.60 -0.72 -7.78
N ASP A 599 29.28 -1.99 -7.53
CA ASP A 599 28.24 -2.70 -8.27
C ASP A 599 27.03 -3.03 -7.38
N ARG A 600 25.89 -2.42 -7.72
CA ARG A 600 24.66 -2.32 -6.91
C ARG A 600 23.72 -3.51 -7.15
N MET A 601 23.61 -4.40 -6.16
CA MET A 601 22.36 -5.09 -5.78
C MET A 601 22.44 -5.54 -4.31
N THR A 602 21.34 -5.45 -3.57
CA THR A 602 21.23 -6.02 -2.22
C THR A 602 21.43 -7.53 -2.29
N LYS A 603 22.53 -8.05 -1.72
CA LYS A 603 22.83 -9.48 -1.71
C LYS A 603 22.07 -10.16 -0.57
N ILE A 604 21.28 -11.20 -0.86
CA ILE A 604 20.66 -12.07 0.16
C ILE A 604 21.63 -13.20 0.46
N VAL A 605 22.03 -13.37 1.73
CA VAL A 605 23.02 -14.38 2.13
C VAL A 605 22.51 -15.16 3.36
N PRO A 606 22.40 -16.50 3.31
CA PRO A 606 22.26 -17.31 4.52
C PRO A 606 23.60 -17.27 5.26
N GLY A 607 23.68 -16.38 6.25
CA GLY A 607 24.96 -16.05 6.90
C GLY A 607 25.12 -16.62 8.30
N VAL A 608 24.02 -16.96 8.97
CA VAL A 608 24.03 -17.34 10.40
C VAL A 608 22.97 -18.39 10.72
N VAL A 609 23.18 -19.11 11.81
CA VAL A 609 22.25 -20.08 12.39
C VAL A 609 21.94 -19.73 13.83
N ASP A 610 20.68 -19.96 14.23
CA ASP A 610 20.18 -19.81 15.59
C ASP A 610 19.60 -21.16 16.04
N VAL A 611 20.18 -21.80 17.06
CA VAL A 611 19.81 -23.15 17.50
C VAL A 611 19.22 -23.11 18.91
N TYR A 612 17.90 -23.28 18.99
CA TYR A 612 17.17 -23.37 20.25
C TYR A 612 17.31 -24.76 20.83
N VAL A 613 17.94 -24.86 22.00
CA VAL A 613 18.18 -26.15 22.63
C VAL A 613 17.11 -26.40 23.69
N LEU A 614 16.31 -27.44 23.49
CA LEU A 614 15.20 -27.81 24.35
C LEU A 614 15.40 -29.20 24.95
N ARG A 615 14.90 -29.40 26.17
CA ARG A 615 14.71 -30.73 26.77
C ARG A 615 13.34 -30.83 27.41
N ILE A 616 12.74 -32.01 27.38
CA ILE A 616 11.44 -32.26 28.00
C ILE A 616 11.64 -33.13 29.24
N ILE A 617 11.37 -32.55 30.41
CA ILE A 617 11.49 -33.24 31.70
C ILE A 617 10.11 -33.31 32.33
N ALA A 618 9.63 -34.54 32.57
CA ALA A 618 8.32 -34.79 33.20
C ALA A 618 7.15 -34.04 32.52
N GLY A 619 7.20 -33.89 31.19
CA GLY A 619 6.17 -33.21 30.40
C GLY A 619 6.33 -31.69 30.29
N ASN A 620 7.33 -31.10 30.93
CA ASN A 620 7.62 -29.67 30.84
C ASN A 620 8.85 -29.42 29.96
N ALA A 621 8.71 -28.51 29.00
CA ALA A 621 9.83 -28.05 28.19
C ALA A 621 10.74 -27.13 29.02
N GLN A 622 12.05 -27.29 28.86
CA GLN A 622 13.06 -26.35 29.31
C GLN A 622 13.90 -25.94 28.11
N VAL A 623 14.30 -24.67 28.08
CA VAL A 623 15.12 -24.08 27.02
C VAL A 623 16.45 -23.67 27.63
N LEU A 624 17.54 -24.05 26.98
CA LEU A 624 18.88 -23.61 27.34
C LEU A 624 19.08 -22.19 26.81
N VAL A 625 19.56 -21.31 27.68
CA VAL A 625 19.99 -19.96 27.33
C VAL A 625 21.44 -19.79 27.73
N LEU A 626 22.24 -19.15 26.87
CA LEU A 626 23.67 -18.94 27.07
C LEU A 626 23.95 -17.45 27.31
N GLN A 627 24.89 -17.15 28.19
CA GLN A 627 25.34 -15.79 28.45
C GLN A 627 26.71 -15.55 27.82
N ARG A 628 26.81 -14.53 26.97
CA ARG A 628 28.05 -14.17 26.29
C ARG A 628 29.14 -13.68 27.24
N SER A 629 30.37 -14.12 27.00
CA SER A 629 31.60 -13.70 27.69
C SER A 629 31.95 -12.23 27.41
N GLN A 630 32.71 -11.60 28.31
CA GLN A 630 33.05 -10.17 28.26
C GLN A 630 33.86 -9.75 27.02
N ASP A 631 34.66 -10.65 26.46
CA ASP A 631 35.53 -10.38 25.30
C ASP A 631 34.85 -10.64 23.94
N THR A 632 33.53 -10.80 23.93
CA THR A 632 32.76 -11.09 22.72
C THR A 632 31.86 -9.94 22.29
N ARG A 633 31.16 -10.06 21.15
CA ARG A 633 30.13 -9.10 20.75
C ARG A 633 28.96 -9.14 21.74
N CYS A 634 28.34 -8.00 22.03
CA CYS A 634 27.24 -7.89 23.00
C CYS A 634 27.54 -8.58 24.37
N PRO A 635 28.59 -8.16 25.09
CA PRO A 635 28.98 -8.75 26.37
C PRO A 635 27.83 -8.92 27.36
N GLY A 636 27.72 -10.09 27.98
CA GLY A 636 26.72 -10.37 29.01
C GLY A 636 25.27 -10.54 28.52
N ALA A 637 25.02 -10.39 27.21
CA ALA A 637 23.72 -10.68 26.60
C ALA A 637 23.41 -12.18 26.69
N TRP A 638 22.11 -12.48 26.79
CA TRP A 638 21.60 -13.85 26.80
C TRP A 638 21.02 -14.17 25.45
N GLU A 639 21.43 -15.30 24.89
CA GLU A 639 21.11 -15.70 23.53
C GLU A 639 20.90 -17.21 23.45
N THR A 640 20.38 -17.61 22.30
CA THR A 640 20.40 -19.01 21.85
C THR A 640 21.80 -19.39 21.36
N VAL A 641 22.04 -20.69 21.11
CA VAL A 641 23.28 -21.09 20.41
C VAL A 641 23.31 -20.40 19.04
N HIS A 642 24.33 -19.61 18.76
CA HIS A 642 24.36 -18.75 17.58
C HIS A 642 25.73 -18.75 16.92
N GLY A 643 25.77 -18.99 15.60
CA GLY A 643 27.02 -18.82 14.87
C GLY A 643 26.90 -18.51 13.39
N ASN A 644 28.03 -18.15 12.80
CA ASN A 644 28.13 -17.84 11.38
C ASN A 644 28.28 -19.14 10.58
N LEU A 645 27.72 -19.16 9.37
CA LEU A 645 27.96 -20.24 8.42
C LEU A 645 29.28 -20.03 7.69
N ASN A 646 30.07 -21.09 7.58
CA ASN A 646 31.27 -21.09 6.76
C ASN A 646 30.92 -21.15 5.26
N ASP A 647 31.87 -20.78 4.41
CA ASP A 647 31.71 -20.89 2.95
C ASP A 647 31.35 -22.34 2.56
N ASP A 648 30.28 -22.48 1.79
CA ASP A 648 29.72 -23.77 1.33
C ASP A 648 29.23 -24.73 2.45
N GLU A 649 29.09 -24.26 3.69
CA GLU A 649 28.50 -25.02 4.79
C GLU A 649 26.97 -25.07 4.68
N ARG A 650 26.38 -26.27 4.83
CA ARG A 650 24.93 -26.40 4.88
C ARG A 650 24.42 -25.90 6.24
N PRO A 651 23.29 -25.17 6.30
CA PRO A 651 22.77 -24.62 7.54
C PRO A 651 22.58 -25.64 8.68
N GLU A 652 22.12 -26.84 8.36
CA GLU A 652 21.98 -27.92 9.34
C GLU A 652 23.31 -28.41 9.90
N ASP A 653 24.36 -28.43 9.08
CA ASP A 653 25.71 -28.85 9.49
C ASP A 653 26.32 -27.77 10.40
N GLY A 654 26.11 -26.49 10.05
CA GLY A 654 26.48 -25.35 10.89
C GLY A 654 25.75 -25.35 12.23
N ALA A 655 24.43 -25.60 12.24
CA ALA A 655 23.66 -25.72 13.47
C ALA A 655 24.17 -26.83 14.40
N LEU A 656 24.56 -27.99 13.84
CA LEU A 656 25.14 -29.09 14.60
C LEU A 656 26.55 -28.80 15.11
N ARG A 657 27.33 -28.03 14.35
CA ARG A 657 28.67 -27.57 14.73
C ARG A 657 28.58 -26.60 15.91
N GLU A 658 27.82 -25.52 15.77
CA GLU A 658 27.68 -24.49 16.82
C GLU A 658 27.11 -25.10 18.11
N LEU A 659 26.10 -25.97 17.99
CA LEU A 659 25.56 -26.67 19.16
C LEU A 659 26.63 -27.48 19.91
N ARG A 660 27.55 -28.13 19.18
CA ARG A 660 28.62 -28.91 19.78
C ARG A 660 29.72 -28.02 20.37
N GLU A 661 30.11 -26.97 19.65
CA GLU A 661 31.19 -26.07 20.03
C GLU A 661 30.81 -25.21 21.25
N GLU A 662 29.56 -24.74 21.31
CA GLU A 662 29.10 -23.83 22.37
C GLU A 662 28.56 -24.54 23.62
N THR A 663 28.06 -25.78 23.49
CA THR A 663 27.40 -26.48 24.61
C THR A 663 27.88 -27.89 24.87
N GLY A 664 28.65 -28.50 23.97
CA GLY A 664 29.04 -29.92 24.03
C GLY A 664 27.89 -30.91 23.81
N LEU A 665 26.66 -30.44 23.61
CA LEU A 665 25.48 -31.29 23.49
C LEU A 665 25.33 -31.88 22.08
N ARG A 666 24.56 -32.97 21.99
CA ARG A 666 24.13 -33.56 20.72
C ARG A 666 22.61 -33.70 20.70
N PRO A 667 21.94 -33.26 19.62
CA PRO A 667 20.49 -33.37 19.54
C PRO A 667 20.10 -34.83 19.30
N GLU A 668 19.06 -35.29 19.99
CA GLU A 668 18.34 -36.51 19.63
C GLU A 668 17.46 -36.27 18.40
N ARG A 669 16.94 -35.04 18.28
CA ARG A 669 16.11 -34.55 17.18
C ARG A 669 16.47 -33.09 16.88
N LEU A 670 16.56 -32.75 15.61
CA LEU A 670 16.82 -31.40 15.14
C LEU A 670 15.74 -31.04 14.12
N TYR A 671 15.17 -29.85 14.21
CA TYR A 671 14.13 -29.36 13.31
C TYR A 671 14.52 -28.02 12.72
N ASN A 672 14.33 -27.83 11.42
CA ASN A 672 14.36 -26.51 10.82
C ASN A 672 12.96 -25.88 10.96
N VAL A 673 12.89 -24.71 11.56
CA VAL A 673 11.62 -24.15 12.05
C VAL A 673 11.24 -22.91 11.27
N THR A 674 12.17 -21.97 11.11
CA THR A 674 11.90 -20.70 10.44
C THR A 674 13.19 -20.09 9.90
N VAL A 675 13.06 -19.06 9.06
CA VAL A 675 14.18 -18.27 8.56
C VAL A 675 13.85 -16.81 8.80
N GLN A 676 14.73 -16.10 9.51
CA GLN A 676 14.54 -14.71 9.87
C GLN A 676 15.46 -13.81 9.03
N PRO A 677 14.91 -12.98 8.12
CA PRO A 677 15.71 -12.03 7.35
C PRO A 677 16.05 -10.78 8.17
N PHE A 678 17.28 -10.30 8.06
CA PHE A 678 17.75 -9.05 8.67
C PHE A 678 18.62 -8.26 7.69
N TYR A 679 18.34 -6.97 7.51
CA TYR A 679 19.11 -6.11 6.60
C TYR A 679 20.28 -5.44 7.32
N LEU A 680 21.51 -5.82 6.95
CA LEU A 680 22.74 -5.19 7.39
C LEU A 680 23.07 -4.01 6.47
N HIS A 681 22.60 -2.83 6.87
CA HIS A 681 22.81 -1.58 6.12
C HIS A 681 24.28 -1.21 5.93
N THR A 682 25.18 -1.62 6.83
CA THR A 682 26.63 -1.40 6.74
C THR A 682 27.28 -2.22 5.63
N MET A 683 26.68 -3.35 5.26
CA MET A 683 27.19 -4.27 4.22
C MET A 683 26.33 -4.27 2.96
N GLY A 684 25.16 -3.61 2.98
CA GLY A 684 24.20 -3.64 1.88
C GLY A 684 23.60 -5.03 1.63
N THR A 685 23.56 -5.91 2.64
CA THR A 685 23.12 -7.30 2.51
C THR A 685 21.88 -7.60 3.36
N VAL A 686 21.02 -8.50 2.88
CA VAL A 686 19.98 -9.14 3.70
C VAL A 686 20.54 -10.47 4.16
N GLN A 687 20.91 -10.57 5.43
CA GLN A 687 21.30 -11.83 6.04
C GLN A 687 20.06 -12.64 6.41
N LEU A 688 20.08 -13.93 6.11
CA LEU A 688 19.08 -14.88 6.56
C LEU A 688 19.66 -15.64 7.76
N ALA A 689 19.01 -15.53 8.92
CA ALA A 689 19.26 -16.35 10.09
C ALA A 689 18.37 -17.60 10.03
N ILE A 690 18.98 -18.77 9.95
CA ILE A 690 18.26 -20.03 9.80
C ILE A 690 18.08 -20.63 11.20
N VAL A 691 16.82 -20.83 11.59
CA VAL A 691 16.45 -21.19 12.95
C VAL A 691 16.19 -22.68 13.07
N PHE A 692 16.92 -23.32 13.98
CA PHE A 692 16.74 -24.71 14.32
C PHE A 692 16.26 -24.91 15.76
N ALA A 693 15.47 -25.96 15.99
CA ALA A 693 15.15 -26.47 17.33
C ALA A 693 15.84 -27.82 17.56
N ALA A 694 16.74 -27.87 18.52
CA ALA A 694 17.50 -29.04 18.93
C ALA A 694 16.93 -29.62 20.23
N PHE A 695 16.35 -30.82 20.17
CA PHE A 695 15.90 -31.53 21.36
C PHE A 695 17.00 -32.45 21.87
N VAL A 696 17.41 -32.26 23.12
CA VAL A 696 18.53 -32.96 23.76
C VAL A 696 18.07 -33.78 24.97
N GLY A 697 18.82 -34.84 25.27
CA GLY A 697 18.67 -35.64 26.49
C GLY A 697 19.30 -34.97 27.72
N ALA A 698 19.40 -35.71 28.83
CA ALA A 698 19.96 -35.24 30.11
C ALA A 698 21.51 -35.21 30.12
N GLY A 699 22.13 -34.59 29.11
CA GLY A 699 23.59 -34.37 29.05
C GLY A 699 24.03 -33.14 29.84
N ASP A 700 25.29 -33.14 30.28
CA ASP A 700 25.93 -31.98 30.91
C ASP A 700 26.31 -30.93 29.85
N VAL A 701 26.05 -29.66 30.14
CA VAL A 701 26.43 -28.53 29.26
C VAL A 701 27.89 -28.16 29.54
N VAL A 702 28.70 -28.14 28.50
CA VAL A 702 30.08 -27.65 28.53
C VAL A 702 30.14 -26.40 27.66
N LEU A 703 30.32 -25.24 28.27
CA LEU A 703 30.35 -23.95 27.56
C LEU A 703 31.61 -23.84 26.68
N GLY A 704 31.42 -23.38 25.45
CA GLY A 704 32.51 -22.91 24.60
C GLY A 704 33.10 -21.58 25.07
N ASP A 705 34.20 -21.16 24.47
CA ASP A 705 34.96 -19.95 24.87
C ASP A 705 34.14 -18.65 24.75
N GLU A 706 33.06 -18.65 23.95
CA GLU A 706 32.18 -17.49 23.74
C GLU A 706 31.21 -17.21 24.89
N HIS A 707 31.00 -18.15 25.80
CA HIS A 707 29.98 -18.06 26.84
C HIS A 707 30.55 -18.26 28.24
N GLN A 708 30.05 -17.46 29.17
CA GLN A 708 30.51 -17.45 30.57
C GLN A 708 29.51 -18.09 31.53
N ASN A 709 28.25 -18.25 31.12
CA ASN A 709 27.19 -18.84 31.95
C ASN A 709 26.09 -19.47 31.09
N PHE A 710 25.29 -20.37 31.67
CA PHE A 710 24.08 -20.90 31.05
C PHE A 710 22.97 -21.14 32.07
N GLU A 711 21.73 -21.12 31.62
CA GLU A 711 20.56 -21.46 32.43
C GLU A 711 19.60 -22.36 31.67
N TRP A 712 18.96 -23.30 32.37
CA TRP A 712 17.82 -24.05 31.87
C TRP A 712 16.54 -23.43 32.42
N LEU A 713 15.78 -22.77 31.55
CA LEU A 713 14.60 -22.00 31.93
C LEU A 713 13.33 -22.62 31.36
N SER A 714 12.17 -22.31 31.95
CA SER A 714 10.90 -22.56 31.26
C SER A 714 10.87 -21.74 29.96
N PRO A 715 10.07 -22.11 28.95
CA PRO A 715 10.09 -21.39 27.69
C PRO A 715 9.70 -19.91 27.85
N ASP A 716 8.76 -19.61 28.76
CA ASP A 716 8.38 -18.23 29.09
C ASP A 716 9.54 -17.45 29.76
N ALA A 717 10.27 -18.10 30.66
CA ALA A 717 11.42 -17.49 31.33
C ALA A 717 12.63 -17.33 30.37
N ALA A 718 12.84 -18.28 29.46
CA ALA A 718 13.84 -18.19 28.40
C ALA A 718 13.50 -17.07 27.40
N ALA A 719 12.23 -16.97 26.99
CA ALA A 719 11.76 -15.85 26.19
C ALA A 719 12.02 -14.51 26.89
N ALA A 720 11.72 -14.40 28.19
CA ALA A 720 12.03 -13.20 28.96
C ALA A 720 13.53 -12.93 29.12
N ARG A 721 14.38 -13.96 28.98
CA ARG A 721 15.84 -13.87 29.12
C ARG A 721 16.53 -13.42 27.83
N PHE A 722 16.06 -13.87 26.67
CA PHE A 722 16.68 -13.57 25.39
C PHE A 722 16.74 -12.07 25.11
N ALA A 723 17.91 -11.60 24.67
CA ALA A 723 18.17 -10.19 24.43
C ALA A 723 17.39 -9.66 23.21
N TRP A 724 17.16 -10.50 22.19
CA TRP A 724 16.56 -10.05 20.93
C TRP A 724 15.08 -10.44 20.80
N PRO A 725 14.20 -9.54 20.33
CA PRO A 725 12.79 -9.86 20.04
C PRO A 725 12.62 -11.02 19.06
N ARG A 726 13.49 -11.11 18.05
CA ARG A 726 13.49 -12.19 17.06
C ARG A 726 13.68 -13.56 17.71
N GLU A 727 14.43 -13.62 18.81
CA GLU A 727 14.68 -14.89 19.48
C GLU A 727 13.44 -15.39 20.24
N ARG A 728 12.65 -14.46 20.78
CA ARG A 728 11.37 -14.75 21.44
C ARG A 728 10.33 -15.23 20.43
N GLU A 729 10.28 -14.61 19.26
CA GLU A 729 9.38 -14.99 18.17
C GLU A 729 9.71 -16.39 17.65
N ALA A 730 11.00 -16.67 17.39
CA ALA A 730 11.47 -17.99 16.99
C ALA A 730 11.11 -19.06 18.04
N LEU A 731 11.34 -18.79 19.34
CA LEU A 731 10.95 -19.72 20.39
C LEU A 731 9.43 -19.96 20.41
N SER A 732 8.62 -18.92 20.23
CA SER A 732 7.16 -19.07 20.17
C SER A 732 6.72 -19.97 19.01
N GLN A 733 7.33 -19.80 17.82
CA GLN A 733 7.06 -20.64 16.65
C GLN A 733 7.46 -22.10 16.92
N ILE A 734 8.61 -22.32 17.59
CA ILE A 734 9.07 -23.66 17.99
C ILE A 734 8.05 -24.33 18.92
N LEU A 735 7.55 -23.62 19.93
CA LEU A 735 6.58 -24.18 20.88
C LEU A 735 5.22 -24.42 20.25
N GLN A 736 4.82 -23.64 19.25
CA GLN A 736 3.57 -23.86 18.51
C GLN A 736 3.66 -25.07 17.57
N LEU A 737 4.79 -25.22 16.88
CA LEU A 737 5.01 -26.30 15.92
C LEU A 737 5.38 -27.62 16.59
N ILE A 738 6.10 -27.54 17.71
CA ILE A 738 6.71 -28.70 18.39
C ILE A 738 6.42 -28.68 19.91
N PRO A 739 5.15 -28.52 20.35
CA PRO A 739 4.78 -28.33 21.76
C PRO A 739 5.16 -29.51 22.66
N GLY A 740 5.17 -30.73 22.11
CA GLY A 740 5.50 -31.97 22.83
C GLY A 740 6.88 -32.53 22.50
N GLY A 741 7.73 -31.76 21.82
CA GLY A 741 9.05 -32.20 21.33
C GLY A 741 9.02 -33.08 20.08
N ASP A 742 7.84 -33.27 19.51
CA ASP A 742 7.58 -33.96 18.24
C ASP A 742 6.70 -33.05 17.37
N ALA A 743 6.98 -33.00 16.07
CA ALA A 743 6.26 -32.14 15.13
C ALA A 743 5.02 -32.83 14.51
N GLY A 744 4.68 -34.05 14.97
CA GLY A 744 3.46 -34.74 14.59
C GLY A 744 3.36 -34.99 13.07
N PRO A 745 2.24 -34.62 12.42
CA PRO A 745 2.04 -34.86 10.99
C PRO A 745 3.04 -34.19 10.03
N VAL A 746 3.84 -33.23 10.51
CA VAL A 746 4.84 -32.51 9.70
C VAL A 746 6.28 -32.84 10.13
N ASP A 747 6.48 -33.88 10.94
CA ASP A 747 7.81 -34.36 11.38
C ASP A 747 8.73 -34.63 10.19
N ASP A 748 8.23 -35.28 9.14
CA ASP A 748 8.99 -35.61 7.93
C ASP A 748 9.45 -34.39 7.11
N VAL A 749 8.77 -33.25 7.27
CA VAL A 749 9.10 -31.98 6.58
C VAL A 749 10.07 -31.13 7.39
N LEU A 750 9.85 -31.03 8.70
CA LEU A 750 10.63 -30.13 9.56
C LEU A 750 11.89 -30.79 10.11
N ARG A 751 11.90 -32.13 10.24
CA ARG A 751 13.01 -32.86 10.87
C ARG A 751 14.22 -32.93 9.97
N VAL A 752 15.34 -32.47 10.51
CA VAL A 752 16.64 -32.60 9.89
C VAL A 752 17.14 -34.04 10.11
N PRO A 753 17.51 -34.78 9.05
CA PRO A 753 18.06 -36.11 9.19
C PRO A 753 19.44 -36.04 9.86
N LEU A 754 19.53 -36.54 11.09
CA LEU A 754 20.80 -36.69 11.79
C LEU A 754 21.54 -37.93 11.24
N ALA A 755 22.80 -37.76 10.83
CA ALA A 755 23.65 -38.89 10.49
C ALA A 755 23.81 -39.79 11.73
N ARG A 756 23.54 -41.09 11.58
CA ARG A 756 23.67 -42.09 12.65
C ARG A 756 25.11 -42.33 13.06
#